data_AF-A0A6I1NCD9-F1
#
_entry.id   AF-A0A6I1NCD9-F1
#
_cell.length_a   1.000
_cell.length_b   1.000
_cell.length_c   1.000
_cell.angle_alpha   90.00
_cell.angle_beta   90.00
_cell.angle_gamma   90.00
#
_symmetry.space_group_name_H-M   'P 1'
#
loop_
_entity.id
_entity.type
_entity.pdbx_description
1 polymer ?
#
loop_
_entity_poly.entity_id
_entity_poly.type
_entity_poly.pdbx_seq_one_letter_code
_entity_poly.pdbx_strand_id
1 'polypeptide(L)'
;MPARSFSQSPRAAQRGMAATLMILFVGMALTVTALGMMYGIRGAQQQQLAAHATSPAESRVWSGVEWVRLYLQAQLQQDSTLANVTPGPVTISASGLSAQIISKVASGSSTLVTATITATNNLATHTVQVVYLLTPASAASTVASGNLPPALQFNGNFNYTGGSLSITNGSTLANIAVTGVLTISNGSTAYVSGCAKGGINLSGGGIANNATLYTEGTFAMSSSSQPVNLTVGAKSIAISQSGGSYVAIQAGAFKANVVSGGSTIGTALVGGTKNTDNSITAAGSGTALITLTDGTVYTLDLSKVTQASGVINTTAGAVLISGTSSLPANISLTYNSVYGGDINFLTGTVGTFWGNTMALTGYSATYTALKANSDVSILTATVGQFQGGGNLSVTQYNTPSFTAASQIAGKLLNQNGTAYTGAALANLTQNVATASPGLPGVPYCNITTVAVDVTPLKSQANYVFDFVGNTPMLTIQNVKTAAGTAVPAGPYNLATTDMRTLLGANFLICNYGNTSCGSSATPSSGWTFTGIKAMPPGVLWFNGNITLDGVQSLTRLTNTVLTNASVTLTSSGMVPLYSPNFSGYTNLCGGSFYPTNLCNKTAGTLATWTDASNVSHSGLPIGNIAIEANSGLSTSGWTLYGNVILGGLVSTSGATTNIKGALSTGNNGTSPTTISQGGIAIDVSSVTADQTVTTQPTTGSGGGAVQASTKVRWIRAF
;
A
#
# COMPACT_ATOMS: atom_id res chain seq x y z
N MET A 1 -18.42 52.02 -118.10
CA MET A 1 -18.82 53.38 -117.65
C MET A 1 -18.69 53.43 -116.13
N PRO A 2 -18.32 54.59 -115.54
CA PRO A 2 -17.09 54.83 -114.77
C PRO A 2 -17.35 54.87 -113.23
N ALA A 3 -16.49 55.25 -112.27
CA ALA A 3 -15.23 55.99 -112.25
C ALA A 3 -14.42 55.81 -110.94
N ARG A 4 -13.11 56.12 -111.06
CA ARG A 4 -12.03 56.55 -110.11
C ARG A 4 -12.51 57.20 -108.77
N SER A 5 -11.79 57.19 -107.64
CA SER A 5 -10.39 57.58 -107.38
C SER A 5 -9.94 57.27 -105.93
N PHE A 6 -8.63 57.09 -105.73
CA PHE A 6 -7.88 56.78 -104.50
C PHE A 6 -7.60 57.98 -103.55
N SER A 7 -7.36 57.72 -102.25
CA SER A 7 -6.13 58.10 -101.50
C SER A 7 -6.07 57.44 -100.10
N GLN A 8 -4.85 57.14 -99.64
CA GLN A 8 -4.45 56.12 -98.65
C GLN A 8 -4.16 56.62 -97.22
N SER A 9 -4.22 55.70 -96.24
CA SER A 9 -3.16 55.52 -95.22
C SER A 9 -3.22 54.12 -94.56
N PRO A 10 -2.08 53.56 -94.09
CA PRO A 10 -1.83 52.12 -94.10
C PRO A 10 -2.08 51.46 -92.74
N ARG A 11 -2.74 50.29 -92.68
CA ARG A 11 -2.63 49.39 -91.51
C ARG A 11 -2.74 47.89 -91.84
N ALA A 12 -1.74 47.18 -91.32
CA ALA A 12 -1.77 45.83 -90.75
C ALA A 12 -1.87 44.60 -91.67
N ALA A 13 -0.85 44.39 -92.51
CA ALA A 13 -0.54 43.08 -93.08
C ALA A 13 0.14 42.17 -92.03
N GLN A 14 -0.60 41.64 -91.06
CA GLN A 14 -0.09 40.59 -90.15
C GLN A 14 -1.18 39.85 -89.34
N ARG A 15 -2.40 39.65 -89.88
CA ARG A 15 -3.50 39.00 -89.13
C ARG A 15 -3.92 37.61 -89.61
N GLY A 16 -3.47 37.16 -90.79
CA GLY A 16 -3.85 35.84 -91.33
C GLY A 16 -3.06 34.67 -90.75
N MET A 17 -1.72 34.71 -90.84
CA MET A 17 -0.87 33.62 -90.35
C MET A 17 -0.79 33.54 -88.81
N ALA A 18 -0.87 34.68 -88.12
CA ALA A 18 -0.88 34.69 -86.65
C ALA A 18 -2.17 34.07 -86.08
N ALA A 19 -3.32 34.28 -86.72
CA ALA A 19 -4.59 33.71 -86.27
C ALA A 19 -4.65 32.19 -86.47
N THR A 20 -4.15 31.67 -87.61
CA THR A 20 -4.09 30.22 -87.85
C THR A 20 -3.05 29.52 -86.97
N LEU A 21 -1.87 30.14 -86.74
CA LEU A 21 -0.90 29.64 -85.76
C LEU A 21 -1.44 29.68 -84.32
N MET A 22 -2.17 30.73 -83.93
CA MET A 22 -2.82 30.77 -82.61
C MET A 22 -3.88 29.68 -82.47
N ILE A 23 -4.73 29.45 -83.48
CA ILE A 23 -5.74 28.38 -83.43
C ILE A 23 -5.07 27.01 -83.36
N LEU A 24 -3.98 26.79 -84.11
CA LEU A 24 -3.24 25.53 -84.09
C LEU A 24 -2.53 25.31 -82.74
N PHE A 25 -1.90 26.35 -82.17
CA PHE A 25 -1.30 26.27 -80.84
C PHE A 25 -2.33 26.10 -79.73
N VAL A 26 -3.51 26.71 -79.86
CA VAL A 26 -4.62 26.48 -78.92
C VAL A 26 -5.15 25.05 -79.04
N GLY A 27 -5.29 24.51 -80.25
CA GLY A 27 -5.66 23.11 -80.47
C GLY A 27 -4.62 22.12 -79.92
N MET A 28 -3.34 22.41 -80.09
CA MET A 28 -2.24 21.60 -79.54
C MET A 28 -2.16 21.72 -78.02
N ALA A 29 -2.36 22.91 -77.47
CA ALA A 29 -2.41 23.13 -76.02
C ALA A 29 -3.59 22.37 -75.40
N LEU A 30 -4.78 22.42 -75.99
CA LEU A 30 -5.96 21.70 -75.49
C LEU A 30 -5.76 20.17 -75.53
N THR A 31 -5.15 19.64 -76.59
CA THR A 31 -4.85 18.20 -76.69
C THR A 31 -3.77 17.76 -75.69
N VAL A 32 -2.71 18.55 -75.48
CA VAL A 32 -1.69 18.29 -74.45
C VAL A 32 -2.29 18.36 -73.05
N THR A 33 -3.18 19.32 -72.78
CA THR A 33 -3.86 19.45 -71.49
C THR A 33 -4.82 18.29 -71.24
N ALA A 34 -5.56 17.85 -72.26
CA ALA A 34 -6.45 16.69 -72.18
C ALA A 34 -5.67 15.38 -71.96
N LEU A 35 -4.54 15.19 -72.66
CA LEU A 35 -3.65 14.04 -72.45
C LEU A 35 -3.01 14.07 -71.05
N GLY A 36 -2.63 15.26 -70.56
CA GLY A 36 -2.12 15.46 -69.20
C GLY A 36 -3.16 15.13 -68.13
N MET A 37 -4.42 15.54 -68.33
CA MET A 37 -5.54 15.16 -67.45
C MET A 37 -5.83 13.66 -67.52
N MET A 38 -5.80 13.03 -68.70
CA MET A 38 -5.96 11.57 -68.83
C MET A 38 -4.84 10.78 -68.14
N TYR A 39 -3.59 11.26 -68.23
CA TYR A 39 -2.46 10.66 -67.53
C TYR A 39 -2.58 10.85 -66.02
N GLY A 40 -3.02 12.03 -65.57
CA GLY A 40 -3.32 12.32 -64.17
C GLY A 40 -4.45 11.45 -63.60
N ILE A 41 -5.51 11.21 -64.37
CA ILE A 41 -6.62 10.33 -63.99
C ILE A 41 -6.16 8.87 -63.90
N ARG A 42 -5.37 8.38 -64.86
CA ARG A 42 -4.79 7.03 -64.79
C ARG A 42 -3.83 6.88 -63.61
N GLY A 43 -3.01 7.90 -63.35
CA GLY A 43 -2.14 7.95 -62.17
C GLY A 43 -2.94 7.95 -60.86
N ALA A 44 -4.01 8.74 -60.77
CA ALA A 44 -4.90 8.78 -59.61
C ALA A 44 -5.67 7.47 -59.42
N GLN A 45 -6.13 6.83 -60.50
CA GLN A 45 -6.78 5.51 -60.45
C GLN A 45 -5.81 4.42 -60.01
N GLN A 46 -4.56 4.45 -60.48
CA GLN A 46 -3.52 3.52 -60.04
C GLN A 46 -3.13 3.73 -58.57
N GLN A 47 -3.01 4.98 -58.12
CA GLN A 47 -2.77 5.32 -56.70
C GLN A 47 -3.95 4.92 -55.81
N GLN A 48 -5.19 5.13 -56.28
CA GLN A 48 -6.39 4.72 -55.58
C GLN A 48 -6.52 3.20 -55.48
N LEU A 49 -6.22 2.46 -56.56
CA LEU A 49 -6.19 1.00 -56.54
C LEU A 49 -5.07 0.46 -55.63
N ALA A 50 -3.89 1.07 -55.64
CA ALA A 50 -2.81 0.72 -54.73
C ALA A 50 -3.19 0.98 -53.27
N ALA A 51 -3.79 2.13 -52.95
CA ALA A 51 -4.27 2.47 -51.60
C ALA A 51 -5.42 1.54 -51.13
N HIS A 52 -6.37 1.20 -52.02
CA HIS A 52 -7.44 0.24 -51.72
C HIS A 52 -6.94 -1.20 -51.57
N ALA A 53 -5.79 -1.56 -52.18
CA ALA A 53 -5.19 -2.88 -52.04
C ALA A 53 -4.27 -2.99 -50.80
N THR A 54 -3.59 -1.92 -50.41
CA THR A 54 -2.65 -1.89 -49.27
C THR A 54 -3.38 -1.89 -47.93
N SER A 55 -4.42 -1.07 -47.75
CA SER A 55 -5.13 -0.97 -46.45
C SER A 55 -5.75 -2.30 -45.97
N PRO A 56 -6.38 -3.13 -46.82
CA PRO A 56 -6.89 -4.43 -46.41
C PRO A 56 -5.77 -5.44 -46.10
N ALA A 57 -4.66 -5.41 -46.82
CA ALA A 57 -3.51 -6.27 -46.54
C ALA A 57 -2.82 -5.86 -45.23
N GLU A 58 -2.68 -4.56 -44.96
CA GLU A 58 -2.19 -4.04 -43.68
C GLU A 58 -3.09 -4.44 -42.49
N SER A 59 -4.41 -4.24 -42.60
CA SER A 59 -5.38 -4.66 -41.57
C SER A 59 -5.36 -6.17 -41.30
N ARG A 60 -5.17 -6.98 -42.35
CA ARG A 60 -5.03 -8.44 -42.21
C ARG A 60 -3.73 -8.84 -41.54
N VAL A 61 -2.61 -8.16 -41.85
CA VAL A 61 -1.35 -8.38 -41.14
C VAL A 61 -1.53 -8.16 -39.64
N TRP A 62 -2.21 -7.10 -39.22
CA TRP A 62 -2.51 -6.82 -37.80
C TRP A 62 -3.36 -7.91 -37.15
N SER A 63 -4.32 -8.49 -37.89
CA SER A 63 -5.05 -9.66 -37.43
C SER A 63 -4.12 -10.86 -37.25
N GLY A 64 -3.17 -11.07 -38.17
CA GLY A 64 -2.14 -12.10 -38.09
C GLY A 64 -1.21 -11.95 -36.88
N VAL A 65 -0.86 -10.71 -36.49
CA VAL A 65 -0.10 -10.43 -35.25
C VAL A 65 -0.85 -10.95 -34.02
N GLU A 66 -2.16 -10.72 -33.96
CA GLU A 66 -2.99 -11.19 -32.84
C GLU A 66 -3.16 -12.72 -32.84
N TRP A 67 -3.31 -13.35 -34.01
CA TRP A 67 -3.35 -14.81 -34.12
C TRP A 67 -2.05 -15.47 -33.61
N VAL A 68 -0.90 -14.92 -33.97
CA VAL A 68 0.40 -15.42 -33.48
C VAL A 68 0.54 -15.18 -31.98
N ARG A 69 0.07 -14.03 -31.45
CA ARG A 69 0.04 -13.78 -30.00
C ARG A 69 -0.79 -14.83 -29.26
N LEU A 70 -1.98 -15.15 -29.76
CA LEU A 70 -2.87 -16.15 -29.16
C LEU A 70 -2.30 -17.57 -29.26
N TYR A 71 -1.68 -17.91 -30.39
CA TYR A 71 -0.97 -19.19 -30.56
C TYR A 71 0.16 -19.33 -29.53
N LEU A 72 1.03 -18.33 -29.42
CA LEU A 72 2.15 -18.32 -28.47
C LEU A 72 1.66 -18.35 -27.01
N GLN A 73 0.56 -17.67 -26.72
CA GLN A 73 -0.11 -17.72 -25.42
C GLN A 73 -0.63 -19.12 -25.09
N ALA A 74 -1.28 -19.80 -26.03
CA ALA A 74 -1.77 -21.16 -25.84
C ALA A 74 -0.62 -22.17 -25.64
N GLN A 75 0.49 -22.00 -26.37
CA GLN A 75 1.69 -22.84 -26.19
C GLN A 75 2.34 -22.61 -24.83
N LEU A 76 2.43 -21.36 -24.37
CA LEU A 76 2.98 -21.00 -23.07
C LEU A 76 2.15 -21.55 -21.89
N GLN A 77 0.84 -21.72 -22.10
CA GLN A 77 -0.06 -22.34 -21.12
C GLN A 77 0.06 -23.86 -21.07
N GLN A 78 0.47 -24.51 -22.16
CA GLN A 78 0.68 -25.96 -22.21
C GLN A 78 2.07 -26.36 -21.71
N ASP A 79 3.09 -25.55 -22.00
CA ASP A 79 4.48 -25.80 -21.60
C ASP A 79 5.21 -24.49 -21.29
N SER A 80 5.54 -24.28 -20.01
CA SER A 80 6.25 -23.09 -19.54
C SER A 80 7.68 -22.98 -20.07
N THR A 81 8.26 -24.07 -20.56
CA THR A 81 9.59 -24.09 -21.21
C THR A 81 9.53 -23.80 -22.70
N LEU A 82 8.32 -23.74 -23.28
CA LEU A 82 8.05 -23.51 -24.70
C LEU A 82 8.85 -24.47 -25.60
N ALA A 83 9.09 -25.71 -25.19
CA ALA A 83 9.85 -26.68 -25.96
C ALA A 83 9.19 -26.96 -27.32
N ASN A 84 7.86 -26.93 -27.35
CA ASN A 84 7.03 -27.11 -28.55
C ASN A 84 7.09 -25.94 -29.54
N VAL A 85 7.63 -24.78 -29.12
CA VAL A 85 7.81 -23.62 -30.01
C VAL A 85 9.21 -23.63 -30.58
N THR A 86 9.34 -24.11 -31.82
CA THR A 86 10.59 -24.10 -32.59
C THR A 86 10.53 -23.08 -33.73
N PRO A 87 11.67 -22.49 -34.15
CA PRO A 87 11.73 -21.72 -35.38
C PRO A 87 11.18 -22.52 -36.56
N GLY A 88 10.28 -21.92 -37.34
CA GLY A 88 9.53 -22.64 -38.39
C GLY A 88 8.18 -22.01 -38.72
N PRO A 89 7.46 -22.54 -39.72
CA PRO A 89 6.15 -22.05 -40.12
C PRO A 89 5.10 -22.31 -39.03
N VAL A 90 4.22 -21.34 -38.80
CA VAL A 90 3.05 -21.47 -37.92
C VAL A 90 1.81 -21.62 -38.79
N THR A 91 1.07 -22.71 -38.59
CA THR A 91 -0.17 -22.95 -39.33
C THR A 91 -1.27 -21.99 -38.88
N ILE A 92 -1.75 -21.14 -39.80
CA ILE A 92 -2.87 -20.23 -39.56
C ILE A 92 -4.01 -20.65 -40.49
N SER A 93 -5.19 -20.92 -39.93
CA SER A 93 -6.38 -21.36 -40.67
C SER A 93 -7.12 -20.20 -41.38
N ALA A 94 -6.38 -19.26 -41.96
CA ALA A 94 -6.92 -18.09 -42.65
C ALA A 94 -6.27 -17.91 -44.02
N SER A 95 -7.08 -17.81 -45.08
CA SER A 95 -6.60 -17.65 -46.46
C SER A 95 -5.86 -16.32 -46.66
N GLY A 96 -4.65 -16.36 -47.24
CA GLY A 96 -3.85 -15.16 -47.51
C GLY A 96 -3.09 -14.62 -46.29
N LEU A 97 -2.92 -15.42 -45.23
CA LEU A 97 -2.07 -15.11 -44.08
C LEU A 97 -1.06 -16.23 -43.84
N SER A 98 0.20 -15.88 -43.68
CA SER A 98 1.26 -16.79 -43.27
C SER A 98 2.08 -16.18 -42.13
N ALA A 99 2.56 -17.02 -41.22
CA ALA A 99 3.46 -16.61 -40.17
C ALA A 99 4.60 -17.62 -40.00
N GLN A 100 5.78 -17.10 -39.64
CA GLN A 100 6.97 -17.89 -39.40
C GLN A 100 7.68 -17.38 -38.15
N ILE A 101 8.00 -18.29 -37.23
CA ILE A 101 8.85 -17.99 -36.08
C ILE A 101 10.31 -18.05 -36.54
N ILE A 102 11.04 -16.96 -36.36
CA ILE A 102 12.44 -16.81 -36.78
C ILE A 102 13.38 -17.20 -35.66
N SER A 103 13.09 -16.77 -34.43
CA SER A 103 13.97 -17.01 -33.29
C SER A 103 13.22 -17.04 -31.98
N LYS A 104 13.81 -17.76 -31.02
CA LYS A 104 13.39 -17.87 -29.63
C LYS A 104 14.62 -17.65 -28.75
N VAL A 105 14.61 -16.65 -27.88
CA VAL A 105 15.76 -16.26 -27.05
C VAL A 105 15.30 -16.05 -25.61
N ALA A 106 16.02 -16.63 -24.64
CA ALA A 106 15.75 -16.41 -23.23
C ALA A 106 16.12 -14.97 -22.79
N SER A 107 15.31 -14.36 -21.94
CA SER A 107 15.50 -13.01 -21.41
C SER A 107 15.04 -12.96 -19.94
N GLY A 108 15.96 -13.26 -19.02
CA GLY A 108 15.63 -13.39 -17.60
C GLY A 108 14.65 -14.54 -17.35
N SER A 109 13.55 -14.27 -16.65
CA SER A 109 12.45 -15.23 -16.42
C SER A 109 11.44 -15.29 -17.59
N SER A 110 11.66 -14.55 -18.68
CA SER A 110 10.77 -14.50 -19.85
C SER A 110 11.50 -14.98 -21.11
N THR A 111 10.74 -15.26 -22.17
CA THR A 111 11.25 -15.66 -23.48
C THR A 111 10.83 -14.65 -24.54
N LEU A 112 11.75 -14.23 -25.39
CA LEU A 112 11.46 -13.41 -26.56
C LEU A 112 11.32 -14.30 -27.79
N VAL A 113 10.20 -14.17 -28.50
CA VAL A 113 9.93 -14.88 -29.75
C VAL A 113 9.80 -13.86 -30.88
N THR A 114 10.62 -13.99 -31.92
CA THR A 114 10.53 -13.16 -33.12
C THR A 114 9.79 -13.91 -34.20
N ALA A 115 8.75 -13.31 -34.79
CA ALA A 115 8.03 -13.90 -35.92
C ALA A 115 7.87 -12.89 -37.06
N THR A 116 7.86 -13.40 -38.29
CA THR A 116 7.45 -12.66 -39.48
C THR A 116 6.01 -13.06 -39.82
N ILE A 117 5.15 -12.06 -40.05
CA ILE A 117 3.76 -12.24 -40.45
C ILE A 117 3.61 -11.58 -41.82
N THR A 118 3.09 -12.34 -42.79
CA THR A 118 2.83 -11.88 -44.14
C THR A 118 1.35 -12.04 -44.46
N ALA A 119 0.69 -10.97 -44.89
CA ALA A 119 -0.63 -11.04 -45.49
C ALA A 119 -0.53 -10.76 -46.98
N THR A 120 -1.14 -11.64 -47.76
CA THR A 120 -1.28 -11.51 -49.21
C THR A 120 -2.74 -11.34 -49.57
N ASN A 121 -3.02 -10.41 -50.49
CA ASN A 121 -4.24 -10.39 -51.26
C ASN A 121 -3.88 -10.43 -52.76
N ASN A 122 -4.87 -10.44 -53.65
CA ASN A 122 -4.64 -10.58 -55.09
C ASN A 122 -3.83 -9.42 -55.72
N LEU A 123 -3.60 -8.31 -55.02
CA LEU A 123 -3.00 -7.08 -55.56
C LEU A 123 -1.87 -6.48 -54.70
N ALA A 124 -1.66 -6.93 -53.46
CA ALA A 124 -0.68 -6.40 -52.51
C ALA A 124 -0.26 -7.45 -51.47
N THR A 125 0.99 -7.35 -51.04
CA THR A 125 1.58 -8.17 -49.96
C THR A 125 2.18 -7.24 -48.91
N HIS A 126 1.82 -7.44 -47.65
CA HIS A 126 2.43 -6.74 -46.52
C HIS A 126 3.07 -7.73 -45.56
N THR A 127 4.28 -7.43 -45.13
CA THR A 127 5.06 -8.25 -44.20
C THR A 127 5.55 -7.40 -43.05
N VAL A 128 5.37 -7.90 -41.82
CA VAL A 128 5.89 -7.27 -40.60
C VAL A 128 6.67 -8.29 -39.80
N GLN A 129 7.66 -7.78 -39.07
CA GLN A 129 8.38 -8.56 -38.08
C GLN A 129 8.00 -8.08 -36.68
N VAL A 130 7.61 -9.02 -35.83
CA VAL A 130 7.09 -8.77 -34.49
C VAL A 130 7.91 -9.55 -33.47
N VAL A 131 8.23 -8.89 -32.37
CA VAL A 131 8.84 -9.54 -31.20
C VAL A 131 7.81 -9.62 -30.08
N TYR A 132 7.54 -10.85 -29.65
CA TYR A 132 6.68 -11.16 -28.52
C TYR A 132 7.52 -11.42 -27.28
N LEU A 133 7.07 -10.90 -26.13
CA LEU A 133 7.58 -11.22 -24.81
C LEU A 133 6.62 -12.19 -24.14
N LEU A 134 7.10 -13.39 -23.83
CA LEU A 134 6.38 -14.47 -23.18
C LEU A 134 6.89 -14.60 -21.74
N THR A 135 6.03 -14.35 -20.76
CA THR A 135 6.34 -14.52 -19.34
C THR A 135 5.60 -15.74 -18.82
N PRO A 136 6.28 -16.84 -18.45
CA PRO A 136 5.65 -18.03 -17.88
C PRO A 136 4.90 -17.73 -16.59
N ALA A 137 3.99 -18.62 -16.21
CA ALA A 137 3.34 -18.53 -14.91
C ALA A 137 4.36 -18.76 -13.78
N SER A 138 4.43 -17.84 -12.82
CA SER A 138 5.25 -18.03 -11.62
C SER A 138 4.46 -18.80 -10.56
N ALA A 139 5.12 -19.75 -9.88
CA ALA A 139 4.57 -20.37 -8.69
C ALA A 139 4.29 -19.30 -7.63
N ALA A 140 3.16 -19.48 -6.93
CA ALA A 140 2.73 -18.59 -5.87
C ALA A 140 3.85 -18.32 -4.86
N SER A 141 4.16 -17.05 -4.62
CA SER A 141 4.60 -16.69 -3.28
C SER A 141 3.45 -17.05 -2.34
N THR A 142 3.77 -17.73 -1.23
CA THR A 142 2.85 -17.87 -0.12
C THR A 142 2.35 -16.49 0.25
N VAL A 143 1.08 -16.19 -0.03
CA VAL A 143 0.42 -15.05 0.60
C VAL A 143 0.42 -15.41 2.07
N ALA A 144 1.24 -14.72 2.86
CA ALA A 144 1.17 -14.84 4.31
C ALA A 144 -0.29 -14.64 4.71
N SER A 145 -0.79 -15.46 5.65
CA SER A 145 -2.10 -15.26 6.26
C SER A 145 -2.20 -13.79 6.71
N GLY A 146 -3.02 -13.00 6.01
CA GLY A 146 -3.22 -11.60 6.33
C GLY A 146 -4.16 -11.48 7.52
N ASN A 147 -3.69 -11.82 8.71
CA ASN A 147 -4.27 -11.28 9.93
C ASN A 147 -3.79 -9.82 9.96
N LEU A 148 -4.67 -8.85 10.19
CA LEU A 148 -4.27 -7.47 10.50
C LEU A 148 -3.83 -7.40 11.98
N PRO A 149 -2.53 -7.31 12.34
CA PRO A 149 -2.10 -7.36 13.73
C PRO A 149 -1.33 -6.08 14.12
N PRO A 150 -1.79 -4.90 13.69
CA PRO A 150 -2.25 -3.87 14.64
C PRO A 150 -3.65 -3.33 14.27
N ALA A 151 -4.32 -2.67 15.23
CA ALA A 151 -5.62 -2.03 14.98
C ALA A 151 -5.54 -0.96 13.86
N LEU A 152 -4.34 -0.42 13.63
CA LEU A 152 -4.09 0.60 12.64
C LEU A 152 -2.68 0.50 12.06
N GLN A 153 -2.59 0.53 10.72
CA GLN A 153 -1.33 0.54 9.98
C GLN A 153 -1.28 1.70 8.98
N PHE A 154 -0.20 2.49 9.06
CA PHE A 154 0.11 3.56 8.11
C PHE A 154 1.42 3.27 7.37
N ASN A 155 1.33 3.09 6.06
CA ASN A 155 2.52 3.03 5.21
C ASN A 155 2.91 4.44 4.72
N GLY A 156 3.53 5.19 5.61
CA GLY A 156 4.02 6.55 5.37
C GLY A 156 4.07 7.35 6.67
N ASN A 157 4.25 8.66 6.55
CA ASN A 157 4.11 9.55 7.71
C ASN A 157 2.64 9.65 8.11
N PHE A 158 2.37 9.77 9.41
CA PHE A 158 1.04 10.01 9.93
C PHE A 158 1.05 11.34 10.70
N ASN A 159 0.33 12.33 10.20
CA ASN A 159 0.22 13.65 10.79
C ASN A 159 -1.19 13.85 11.38
N TYR A 160 -1.25 14.11 12.67
CA TYR A 160 -2.46 14.48 13.37
C TYR A 160 -2.38 15.96 13.77
N THR A 161 -3.25 16.76 13.16
CA THR A 161 -3.22 18.23 13.25
C THR A 161 -4.56 18.84 13.68
N GLY A 162 -5.55 18.02 14.09
CA GLY A 162 -6.76 18.48 14.76
C GLY A 162 -7.86 17.42 14.83
N GLY A 163 -8.96 17.73 15.50
CA GLY A 163 -10.12 16.84 15.66
C GLY A 163 -10.02 15.93 16.89
N SER A 164 -10.68 14.78 16.82
CA SER A 164 -10.56 13.68 17.77
C SER A 164 -9.71 12.56 17.14
N LEU A 165 -8.79 11.99 17.92
CA LEU A 165 -8.06 10.77 17.56
C LEU A 165 -8.18 9.80 18.72
N SER A 166 -8.91 8.71 18.49
CA SER A 166 -9.12 7.66 19.48
C SER A 166 -8.87 6.30 18.88
N ILE A 167 -7.89 5.56 19.39
CA ILE A 167 -7.58 4.20 18.94
C ILE A 167 -7.63 3.28 20.17
N THR A 168 -8.69 2.48 20.28
CA THR A 168 -9.03 1.75 21.50
C THR A 168 -9.27 0.27 21.27
N ASN A 169 -8.90 -0.54 22.26
CA ASN A 169 -9.32 -1.93 22.44
C ASN A 169 -10.02 -2.05 23.80
N GLY A 170 -11.32 -1.79 23.79
CA GLY A 170 -12.16 -1.75 24.99
C GLY A 170 -11.78 -0.57 25.87
N SER A 171 -11.44 -0.83 27.13
CA SER A 171 -10.93 0.18 28.05
C SER A 171 -9.42 0.44 27.91
N THR A 172 -8.73 -0.25 26.99
CA THR A 172 -7.28 -0.14 26.78
C THR A 172 -6.95 0.55 25.46
N LEU A 173 -5.75 1.11 25.35
CA LEU A 173 -5.26 1.68 24.09
C LEU A 173 -4.92 0.56 23.12
N ALA A 174 -5.34 0.71 21.87
CA ALA A 174 -4.95 -0.23 20.81
C ALA A 174 -3.63 0.16 20.17
N ASN A 175 -2.90 -0.84 19.67
CA ASN A 175 -1.59 -0.66 19.05
C ASN A 175 -1.71 -0.07 17.63
N ILE A 176 -1.02 1.04 17.38
CA ILE A 176 -0.80 1.66 16.06
C ILE A 176 0.60 1.33 15.54
N ALA A 177 0.74 1.11 14.22
CA ALA A 177 2.04 0.98 13.59
C ALA A 177 2.19 1.94 12.39
N VAL A 178 3.27 2.72 12.38
CA VAL A 178 3.58 3.72 11.34
C VAL A 178 4.96 3.45 10.71
N THR A 179 5.04 3.31 9.38
CA THR A 179 6.34 3.10 8.71
C THR A 179 7.17 4.39 8.61
N GLY A 180 6.51 5.54 8.59
CA GLY A 180 7.16 6.86 8.62
C GLY A 180 7.21 7.46 10.03
N VAL A 181 7.12 8.78 10.08
CA VAL A 181 7.06 9.58 11.31
C VAL A 181 5.60 9.74 11.77
N LEU A 182 5.34 9.50 13.05
CA LEU A 182 4.10 9.88 13.72
C LEU A 182 4.24 11.31 14.26
N THR A 183 3.44 12.26 13.77
CA THR A 183 3.44 13.65 14.24
C THR A 183 2.09 14.00 14.86
N ILE A 184 2.10 14.51 16.09
CA ILE A 184 0.94 15.01 16.84
C ILE A 184 1.25 16.46 17.19
N SER A 185 0.68 17.43 16.47
CA SER A 185 1.09 18.84 16.59
C SER A 185 0.01 19.80 17.07
N ASN A 186 -1.25 19.56 16.71
CA ASN A 186 -2.39 20.40 17.13
C ASN A 186 -3.59 19.49 17.35
N GLY A 187 -4.14 19.41 18.57
CA GLY A 187 -5.27 18.54 18.83
C GLY A 187 -5.61 18.44 20.31
N SER A 188 -6.78 17.88 20.61
CA SER A 188 -7.09 17.36 21.95
C SER A 188 -6.17 16.18 22.28
N THR A 189 -6.18 15.68 23.52
CA THR A 189 -5.41 14.51 23.94
C THR A 189 -5.61 13.34 22.96
N ALA A 190 -4.54 12.89 22.33
CA ALA A 190 -4.53 11.75 21.42
C ALA A 190 -4.53 10.45 22.24
N TYR A 191 -5.51 9.60 22.00
CA TYR A 191 -5.59 8.27 22.62
C TYR A 191 -4.92 7.24 21.72
N VAL A 192 -3.59 7.20 21.77
CA VAL A 192 -2.77 6.32 20.93
C VAL A 192 -1.66 5.65 21.73
N SER A 193 -1.35 4.40 21.39
CA SER A 193 -0.16 3.66 21.85
C SER A 193 0.32 2.79 20.71
N GLY A 194 1.63 2.62 20.55
CA GLY A 194 2.19 1.75 19.54
C GLY A 194 3.57 2.16 19.07
N CYS A 195 3.88 1.95 17.78
CA CYS A 195 5.20 2.14 17.25
C CYS A 195 5.28 2.91 15.92
N ALA A 196 6.42 3.57 15.69
CA ALA A 196 6.74 4.23 14.42
C ALA A 196 8.19 3.97 14.01
N LYS A 197 8.46 3.59 12.76
CA LYS A 197 9.85 3.39 12.30
C LYS A 197 10.61 4.70 12.12
N GLY A 198 9.98 5.73 11.52
CA GLY A 198 10.66 6.97 11.16
C GLY A 198 10.90 7.95 12.31
N GLY A 199 10.13 7.86 13.39
CA GLY A 199 10.19 8.77 14.53
C GLY A 199 8.81 9.09 15.10
N ILE A 200 8.79 9.74 16.26
CA ILE A 200 7.56 10.25 16.88
C ILE A 200 7.81 11.69 17.31
N ASN A 201 6.98 12.63 16.85
CA ASN A 201 7.05 14.05 17.17
C ASN A 201 5.74 14.49 17.83
N LEU A 202 5.81 14.90 19.10
CA LEU A 202 4.71 15.47 19.85
C LEU A 202 4.99 16.96 20.06
N SER A 203 4.32 17.84 19.32
CA SER A 203 4.55 19.30 19.38
C SER A 203 3.32 20.11 19.84
N GLY A 204 2.27 19.43 20.31
CA GLY A 204 1.07 20.03 20.88
C GLY A 204 0.01 18.97 21.22
N GLY A 205 -1.07 19.39 21.87
CA GLY A 205 -2.08 18.48 22.41
C GLY A 205 -1.58 17.65 23.60
N GLY A 206 -2.19 16.49 23.83
CA GLY A 206 -1.79 15.56 24.89
C GLY A 206 -1.67 14.13 24.42
N ILE A 207 -1.15 13.25 25.26
CA ILE A 207 -1.12 11.80 25.04
C ILE A 207 -1.93 11.11 26.14
N ALA A 208 -2.60 10.01 25.81
CA ALA A 208 -3.35 9.24 26.80
C ALA A 208 -2.47 8.75 27.96
N ASN A 209 -3.10 8.64 29.13
CA ASN A 209 -2.48 8.09 30.33
C ASN A 209 -2.07 6.63 30.08
N ASN A 210 -0.90 6.25 30.61
CA ASN A 210 -0.33 4.90 30.45
C ASN A 210 -0.06 4.50 28.99
N ALA A 211 0.07 5.48 28.08
CA ALA A 211 0.46 5.19 26.71
C ALA A 211 1.88 4.60 26.65
N THR A 212 2.10 3.74 25.66
CA THR A 212 3.41 3.19 25.34
C THR A 212 3.74 3.57 23.90
N LEU A 213 4.85 4.27 23.69
CA LEU A 213 5.30 4.79 22.40
C LEU A 213 6.71 4.32 22.09
N TYR A 214 6.85 3.64 20.96
CA TYR A 214 8.10 3.03 20.53
C TYR A 214 8.54 3.53 19.16
N THR A 215 9.84 3.77 18.97
CA THR A 215 10.34 4.17 17.65
C THR A 215 11.76 3.70 17.34
N GLU A 216 12.00 3.37 16.08
CA GLU A 216 13.35 3.12 15.56
C GLU A 216 14.09 4.43 15.24
N GLY A 217 13.37 5.56 15.23
CA GLY A 217 13.89 6.90 15.03
C GLY A 217 14.00 7.70 16.33
N THR A 218 13.84 9.01 16.21
CA THR A 218 13.86 9.92 17.36
C THR A 218 12.45 10.07 17.93
N PHE A 219 12.32 9.98 19.25
CA PHE A 219 11.15 10.49 19.97
C PHE A 219 11.40 11.92 20.40
N ALA A 220 10.65 12.87 19.85
CA ALA A 220 10.71 14.27 20.21
C ALA A 220 9.39 14.73 20.84
N MET A 221 9.47 15.48 21.93
CA MET A 221 8.30 16.06 22.58
C MET A 221 8.57 17.49 23.06
N SER A 222 7.75 18.42 22.60
CA SER A 222 7.76 19.84 22.95
C SER A 222 6.33 20.35 23.08
N SER A 223 6.09 21.32 23.96
CA SER A 223 4.81 22.03 24.04
C SER A 223 3.53 21.16 24.13
N SER A 224 3.61 19.93 24.68
CA SER A 224 2.45 19.05 24.89
C SER A 224 1.99 19.09 26.35
N SER A 225 0.75 18.65 26.61
CA SER A 225 0.26 18.48 27.98
C SER A 225 1.09 17.43 28.71
N GLN A 226 1.35 17.65 30.01
CA GLN A 226 2.17 16.75 30.80
C GLN A 226 1.62 15.31 30.77
N PRO A 227 2.42 14.31 30.36
CA PRO A 227 1.99 12.92 30.31
C PRO A 227 1.81 12.34 31.71
N VAL A 228 0.97 11.32 31.81
CA VAL A 228 0.80 10.51 33.02
C VAL A 228 1.17 9.07 32.69
N ASN A 229 2.22 8.56 33.34
CA ASN A 229 2.72 7.19 33.23
C ASN A 229 3.10 6.77 31.79
N LEU A 230 3.67 7.69 31.00
CA LEU A 230 4.11 7.38 29.63
C LEU A 230 5.32 6.43 29.64
N THR A 231 5.31 5.44 28.75
CA THR A 231 6.48 4.60 28.45
C THR A 231 7.02 4.95 27.07
N VAL A 232 8.31 5.28 26.98
CA VAL A 232 8.99 5.64 25.73
C VAL A 232 10.19 4.73 25.50
N GLY A 233 10.28 4.16 24.30
CA GLY A 233 11.48 3.50 23.81
C GLY A 233 11.85 4.04 22.43
N ALA A 234 13.10 4.47 22.23
CA ALA A 234 13.50 5.08 20.97
C ALA A 234 14.95 4.75 20.58
N LYS A 235 15.36 5.10 19.36
CA LYS A 235 16.79 5.23 19.06
C LYS A 235 17.39 6.41 19.80
N SER A 236 16.75 7.58 19.76
CA SER A 236 17.18 8.80 20.47
C SER A 236 15.97 9.54 21.01
N ILE A 237 16.15 10.32 22.08
CA ILE A 237 15.06 11.01 22.78
C ILE A 237 15.37 12.49 22.97
N ALA A 238 14.40 13.35 22.66
CA ALA A 238 14.48 14.80 22.84
C ALA A 238 13.18 15.34 23.44
N ILE A 239 13.12 15.47 24.76
CA ILE A 239 11.97 15.98 25.49
C ILE A 239 12.32 17.33 26.11
N SER A 240 11.82 18.41 25.51
CA SER A 240 12.09 19.78 25.93
C SER A 240 10.97 20.40 26.78
N GLN A 241 9.94 19.64 27.13
CA GLN A 241 8.86 20.10 28.00
C GLN A 241 9.15 19.86 29.48
N SER A 242 8.54 20.68 30.34
CA SER A 242 8.68 20.57 31.80
C SER A 242 7.58 19.71 32.41
N GLY A 243 7.97 18.72 33.20
CA GLY A 243 7.07 17.91 34.03
C GLY A 243 6.56 16.64 33.34
N GLY A 244 5.53 16.06 33.94
CA GLY A 244 4.97 14.76 33.57
C GLY A 244 5.53 13.58 34.37
N SER A 245 4.80 12.47 34.30
CA SER A 245 5.17 11.17 34.88
C SER A 245 5.44 10.18 33.75
N TYR A 246 6.57 9.47 33.87
CA TYR A 246 7.02 8.47 32.92
C TYR A 246 7.33 7.17 33.67
N VAL A 247 6.77 6.06 33.20
CA VAL A 247 7.10 4.74 33.75
C VAL A 247 8.53 4.37 33.33
N ALA A 248 8.84 4.55 32.04
CA ALA A 248 10.19 4.36 31.53
C ALA A 248 10.50 5.27 30.33
N ILE A 249 11.76 5.69 30.26
CA ILE A 249 12.38 6.37 29.12
C ILE A 249 13.63 5.57 28.75
N GLN A 250 13.63 4.95 27.58
CA GLN A 250 14.68 4.02 27.15
C GLN A 250 15.19 4.38 25.76
N ALA A 251 16.49 4.52 25.60
CA ALA A 251 17.09 4.83 24.31
C ALA A 251 18.35 4.04 23.98
N GLY A 252 18.45 3.61 22.73
CA GLY A 252 19.68 3.10 22.14
C GLY A 252 19.91 1.60 22.31
N ALA A 253 20.74 1.08 21.41
CA ALA A 253 21.16 -0.31 21.34
C ALA A 253 22.64 -0.39 20.99
N PHE A 254 23.23 -1.58 21.12
CA PHE A 254 24.47 -1.87 20.44
C PHE A 254 24.19 -2.29 18.99
N LYS A 255 25.00 -1.79 18.07
CA LYS A 255 25.22 -2.43 16.78
C LYS A 255 26.30 -3.48 16.99
N ALA A 256 25.93 -4.74 16.83
CA ALA A 256 26.81 -5.88 16.99
C ALA A 256 27.07 -6.57 15.65
N ASN A 257 28.22 -7.22 15.51
CA ASN A 257 28.41 -8.23 14.47
C ASN A 257 27.80 -9.55 14.98
N VAL A 258 27.06 -10.22 14.12
CA VAL A 258 26.51 -11.55 14.39
C VAL A 258 27.51 -12.57 13.87
N VAL A 259 28.00 -13.43 14.76
CA VAL A 259 29.03 -14.42 14.45
C VAL A 259 28.44 -15.82 14.63
N SER A 260 28.71 -16.71 13.67
CA SER A 260 28.41 -18.14 13.75
C SER A 260 29.54 -18.92 13.09
N GLY A 261 29.95 -20.04 13.70
CA GLY A 261 31.09 -20.83 13.21
C GLY A 261 32.41 -20.05 13.11
N GLY A 262 32.59 -19.02 13.95
CA GLY A 262 33.76 -18.15 13.93
C GLY A 262 33.78 -17.08 12.83
N SER A 263 32.75 -17.01 11.98
CA SER A 263 32.65 -16.02 10.90
C SER A 263 31.50 -15.03 11.15
N THR A 264 31.69 -13.78 10.77
CA THR A 264 30.61 -12.78 10.78
C THR A 264 29.62 -13.09 9.67
N ILE A 265 28.37 -13.34 10.05
CA ILE A 265 27.25 -13.68 9.14
C ILE A 265 26.24 -12.55 9.00
N GLY A 266 26.41 -11.45 9.73
CA GLY A 266 25.50 -10.32 9.70
C GLY A 266 25.75 -9.28 10.78
N THR A 267 24.75 -8.44 11.02
CA THR A 267 24.73 -7.43 12.08
C THR A 267 23.46 -7.55 12.91
N ALA A 268 23.50 -7.07 14.15
CA ALA A 268 22.34 -7.02 15.03
C ALA A 268 22.22 -5.66 15.72
N LEU A 269 20.98 -5.22 15.93
CA LEU A 269 20.65 -4.17 16.90
C LEU A 269 20.12 -4.86 18.15
N VAL A 270 20.79 -4.68 19.29
CA VAL A 270 20.54 -5.46 20.51
C VAL A 270 20.74 -4.64 21.78
N GLY A 271 19.87 -4.82 22.76
CA GLY A 271 20.10 -4.37 24.14
C GLY A 271 20.96 -5.37 24.92
N GLY A 272 21.65 -4.92 25.96
CA GLY A 272 22.53 -5.78 26.74
C GLY A 272 23.72 -5.04 27.34
N THR A 273 24.75 -5.77 27.74
CA THR A 273 25.99 -5.24 28.32
C THR A 273 27.19 -5.64 27.47
N LYS A 274 28.11 -4.69 27.24
CA LYS A 274 29.40 -4.94 26.60
C LYS A 274 30.37 -5.53 27.64
N ASN A 275 30.94 -6.69 27.34
CA ASN A 275 31.98 -7.33 28.15
C ASN A 275 33.38 -6.80 27.78
N THR A 276 34.37 -7.08 28.63
CA THR A 276 35.76 -6.62 28.44
C THR A 276 36.43 -7.20 27.20
N ASP A 277 36.00 -8.38 26.75
CA ASP A 277 36.46 -9.06 25.53
C ASP A 277 35.75 -8.57 24.24
N ASN A 278 34.96 -7.50 24.34
CA ASN A 278 34.07 -6.98 23.30
C ASN A 278 32.91 -7.91 22.91
N SER A 279 32.66 -9.03 23.59
CA SER A 279 31.41 -9.77 23.43
C SER A 279 30.24 -8.96 24.03
N ILE A 280 29.02 -9.21 23.54
CA ILE A 280 27.80 -8.63 24.10
C ILE A 280 26.99 -9.74 24.78
N THR A 281 26.74 -9.55 26.08
CA THR A 281 25.69 -10.28 26.80
C THR A 281 24.37 -9.58 26.48
N ALA A 282 23.43 -10.29 25.86
CA ALA A 282 22.17 -9.68 25.44
C ALA A 282 21.28 -9.46 26.67
N ALA A 283 20.40 -8.46 26.62
CA ALA A 283 19.39 -8.28 27.66
C ALA A 283 18.49 -9.52 27.74
N GLY A 284 18.03 -9.89 28.95
CA GLY A 284 17.14 -11.05 29.15
C GLY A 284 15.70 -10.85 28.66
N SER A 285 15.40 -9.71 28.02
CA SER A 285 14.10 -9.36 27.48
C SER A 285 14.25 -8.29 26.39
N GLY A 286 13.24 -8.15 25.53
CA GLY A 286 13.24 -7.21 24.42
C GLY A 286 13.44 -7.92 23.08
N THR A 287 13.61 -7.14 22.02
CA THR A 287 13.76 -7.67 20.66
C THR A 287 15.10 -7.25 20.08
N ALA A 288 15.86 -8.21 19.56
CA ALA A 288 17.00 -7.92 18.71
C ALA A 288 16.59 -7.99 17.22
N LEU A 289 17.07 -7.05 16.42
CA LEU A 289 16.89 -7.06 14.96
C LEU A 289 18.18 -7.56 14.33
N ILE A 290 18.13 -8.68 13.63
CA ILE A 290 19.28 -9.32 12.98
C ILE A 290 19.15 -9.16 11.47
N THR A 291 20.18 -8.64 10.82
CA THR A 291 20.30 -8.57 9.36
C THR A 291 21.51 -9.37 8.92
N LEU A 292 21.27 -10.46 8.18
CA LEU A 292 22.30 -11.30 7.59
C LEU A 292 22.98 -10.58 6.41
N THR A 293 24.17 -11.05 6.02
CA THR A 293 24.97 -10.44 4.94
C THR A 293 24.28 -10.41 3.57
N ASP A 294 23.33 -11.32 3.33
CA ASP A 294 22.53 -11.38 2.11
C ASP A 294 21.29 -10.45 2.15
N GLY A 295 21.10 -9.71 3.24
CA GLY A 295 19.95 -8.83 3.46
C GLY A 295 18.73 -9.52 4.10
N THR A 296 18.81 -10.80 4.44
CA THR A 296 17.75 -11.48 5.19
C THR A 296 17.62 -10.90 6.59
N VAL A 297 16.40 -10.61 7.04
CA VAL A 297 16.10 -9.94 8.32
C VAL A 297 15.28 -10.85 9.23
N TYR A 298 15.74 -10.96 10.49
CA TYR A 298 15.07 -11.67 11.56
C TYR A 298 14.81 -10.75 12.75
N THR A 299 13.70 -10.94 13.44
CA THR A 299 13.57 -10.52 14.83
C THR A 299 13.90 -11.68 15.74
N LEU A 300 14.47 -11.37 16.90
CA LEU A 300 14.79 -12.33 17.94
C LEU A 300 14.21 -11.84 19.27
N ASP A 301 13.21 -12.55 19.79
CA ASP A 301 12.62 -12.30 21.10
C ASP A 301 13.57 -12.80 22.20
N LEU A 302 14.25 -11.87 22.87
CA LEU A 302 15.27 -12.17 23.87
C LEU A 302 14.69 -12.80 25.14
N SER A 303 13.37 -12.75 25.34
CA SER A 303 12.73 -13.45 26.47
C SER A 303 12.59 -14.96 26.24
N LYS A 304 12.74 -15.42 25.00
CA LYS A 304 12.60 -16.83 24.59
C LYS A 304 13.92 -17.52 24.28
N VAL A 305 15.02 -16.78 24.24
CA VAL A 305 16.35 -17.33 23.95
C VAL A 305 17.06 -17.77 25.23
N THR A 306 17.95 -18.75 25.10
CA THR A 306 18.90 -19.08 26.16
C THR A 306 20.27 -18.49 25.81
N GLN A 307 20.91 -17.84 26.77
CA GLN A 307 22.27 -17.32 26.62
C GLN A 307 23.22 -17.94 27.65
N ALA A 308 24.35 -18.47 27.19
CA ALA A 308 25.41 -18.99 28.04
C ALA A 308 26.79 -18.70 27.41
N SER A 309 27.74 -18.21 28.20
CA SER A 309 29.12 -17.93 27.76
C SER A 309 29.23 -17.11 26.46
N GLY A 310 28.36 -16.10 26.27
CA GLY A 310 28.35 -15.25 25.08
C GLY A 310 27.68 -15.85 23.83
N VAL A 311 27.17 -17.07 23.91
CA VAL A 311 26.42 -17.75 22.85
C VAL A 311 24.92 -17.67 23.12
N ILE A 312 24.15 -17.35 22.09
CA ILE A 312 22.68 -17.24 22.11
C ILE A 312 22.10 -18.34 21.23
N ASN A 313 21.17 -19.12 21.80
CA ASN A 313 20.37 -20.07 21.04
C ASN A 313 19.11 -19.38 20.48
N THR A 314 18.95 -19.38 19.17
CA THR A 314 17.92 -18.59 18.46
C THR A 314 16.63 -19.36 18.18
N THR A 315 16.61 -20.68 18.38
CA THR A 315 15.55 -21.57 17.85
C THR A 315 14.14 -21.25 18.34
N ALA A 316 13.96 -20.81 19.59
CA ALA A 316 12.65 -20.52 20.16
C ALA A 316 12.20 -19.05 20.00
N GLY A 317 13.11 -18.14 19.65
CA GLY A 317 12.85 -16.70 19.65
C GLY A 317 12.88 -16.03 18.28
N ALA A 318 13.35 -16.73 17.23
CA ALA A 318 13.59 -16.13 15.92
C ALA A 318 12.34 -16.13 15.03
N VAL A 319 12.04 -14.99 14.40
CA VAL A 319 10.99 -14.85 13.39
C VAL A 319 11.58 -14.20 12.14
N LEU A 320 11.43 -14.87 10.99
CA LEU A 320 11.84 -14.33 9.70
C LEU A 320 10.91 -13.18 9.29
N ILE A 321 11.47 -12.03 8.97
CA ILE A 321 10.73 -10.84 8.50
C ILE A 321 10.79 -10.74 6.97
N SER A 322 11.97 -10.92 6.39
CA SER A 322 12.19 -10.81 4.95
C SER A 322 13.46 -11.54 4.53
N GLY A 323 13.52 -11.99 3.28
CA GLY A 323 14.66 -12.75 2.73
C GLY A 323 14.42 -14.26 2.74
N THR A 324 15.47 -15.03 2.44
CA THR A 324 15.35 -16.48 2.20
C THR A 324 16.35 -17.32 2.98
N SER A 325 17.38 -16.72 3.58
CA SER A 325 18.40 -17.47 4.30
C SER A 325 17.96 -17.85 5.71
N SER A 326 18.39 -19.02 6.19
CA SER A 326 18.10 -19.49 7.55
C SER A 326 19.02 -18.83 8.58
N LEU A 327 18.48 -18.38 9.71
CA LEU A 327 19.27 -17.98 10.88
C LEU A 327 19.84 -19.23 11.56
N PRO A 328 21.17 -19.32 11.83
CA PRO A 328 21.74 -20.45 12.56
C PRO A 328 21.19 -20.56 13.98
N ALA A 329 21.09 -21.80 14.48
CA ALA A 329 20.58 -22.11 15.82
C ALA A 329 21.42 -21.49 16.95
N ASN A 330 22.72 -21.27 16.72
CA ASN A 330 23.62 -20.67 17.69
C ASN A 330 24.37 -19.50 17.04
N ILE A 331 24.34 -18.37 17.71
CA ILE A 331 25.06 -17.16 17.33
C ILE A 331 25.79 -16.57 18.54
N SER A 332 26.83 -15.78 18.31
CA SER A 332 27.43 -14.89 19.31
C SER A 332 27.46 -13.47 18.80
N LEU A 333 27.47 -12.50 19.71
CA LEU A 333 27.42 -11.07 19.37
C LEU A 333 28.73 -10.41 19.79
N THR A 334 29.37 -9.71 18.86
CA THR A 334 30.57 -8.90 19.15
C THR A 334 30.27 -7.42 18.92
N TYR A 335 30.70 -6.58 19.84
CA TYR A 335 30.52 -5.14 19.80
C TYR A 335 31.15 -4.54 18.53
N ASN A 336 30.41 -3.68 17.84
CA ASN A 336 30.89 -2.88 16.73
C ASN A 336 30.79 -1.38 17.08
N SER A 337 29.57 -0.91 17.33
CA SER A 337 29.32 0.48 17.71
C SER A 337 28.07 0.63 18.57
N VAL A 338 27.86 1.83 19.12
CA VAL A 338 26.57 2.21 19.71
C VAL A 338 25.64 2.72 18.61
N TYR A 339 24.37 2.34 18.69
CA TYR A 339 23.29 2.78 17.82
C TYR A 339 22.29 3.63 18.62
N GLY A 340 22.43 4.95 18.51
CA GLY A 340 21.59 5.92 19.24
C GLY A 340 21.94 6.01 20.73
N GLY A 341 20.92 6.21 21.56
CA GLY A 341 21.02 6.31 23.01
C GLY A 341 21.25 7.72 23.54
N ASP A 342 21.27 8.73 22.67
CA ASP A 342 21.28 10.13 23.08
C ASP A 342 19.92 10.52 23.66
N ILE A 343 19.93 11.10 24.86
CA ILE A 343 18.75 11.59 25.54
C ILE A 343 18.97 13.04 25.97
N ASN A 344 18.12 13.93 25.47
CA ASN A 344 17.95 15.28 26.00
C ASN A 344 16.61 15.35 26.73
N PHE A 345 16.63 15.68 28.02
CA PHE A 345 15.43 15.71 28.85
C PHE A 345 15.46 16.92 29.78
N LEU A 346 14.37 17.69 29.80
CA LEU A 346 14.27 18.86 30.67
C LEU A 346 13.99 18.44 32.12
N THR A 347 12.76 18.08 32.49
CA THR A 347 12.44 17.65 33.87
C THR A 347 11.14 16.84 33.93
N GLY A 348 10.98 16.03 34.98
CA GLY A 348 9.80 15.20 35.24
C GLY A 348 10.07 14.11 36.28
N THR A 349 9.08 13.24 36.50
CA THR A 349 9.25 12.02 37.31
C THR A 349 9.40 10.81 36.40
N VAL A 350 10.52 10.10 36.48
CA VAL A 350 10.82 8.93 35.64
C VAL A 350 11.12 7.72 36.51
N GLY A 351 10.39 6.63 36.31
CA GLY A 351 10.67 5.35 36.96
C GLY A 351 12.02 4.77 36.52
N THR A 352 12.09 4.27 35.29
CA THR A 352 13.35 3.77 34.69
C THR A 352 13.84 4.70 33.60
N PHE A 353 15.03 5.27 33.78
CA PHE A 353 15.66 6.15 32.81
C PHE A 353 16.95 5.50 32.28
N TRP A 354 16.96 5.03 31.03
CA TRP A 354 18.04 4.21 30.48
C TRP A 354 18.48 4.66 29.09
N GLY A 355 19.76 4.94 28.89
CA GLY A 355 20.31 5.47 27.64
C GLY A 355 21.82 5.30 27.51
N ASN A 356 22.38 5.82 26.42
CA ASN A 356 23.83 5.90 26.23
C ASN A 356 24.41 7.15 26.90
N THR A 357 24.05 8.30 26.33
CA THR A 357 24.55 9.64 26.66
C THR A 357 23.35 10.50 27.05
N MET A 358 23.43 11.19 28.18
CA MET A 358 22.26 11.90 28.73
C MET A 358 22.60 13.36 29.09
N ALA A 359 21.75 14.29 28.64
CA ALA A 359 21.75 15.67 29.07
C ALA A 359 20.41 15.99 29.77
N LEU A 360 20.48 16.14 31.09
CA LEU A 360 19.36 16.34 32.01
C LEU A 360 19.40 17.77 32.55
N THR A 361 18.66 18.68 31.90
CA THR A 361 18.94 20.13 31.98
C THR A 361 17.99 20.92 32.87
N GLY A 362 16.91 20.33 33.37
CA GLY A 362 15.93 21.00 34.22
C GLY A 362 16.19 20.83 35.72
N TYR A 363 15.34 21.48 36.50
CA TYR A 363 15.36 21.44 37.96
C TYR A 363 14.27 20.53 38.51
N SER A 364 14.45 20.06 39.75
CA SER A 364 13.41 19.35 40.53
C SER A 364 12.90 18.05 39.90
N ALA A 365 13.73 17.39 39.10
CA ALA A 365 13.39 16.09 38.53
C ALA A 365 13.51 14.97 39.58
N THR A 366 12.76 13.89 39.39
CA THR A 366 12.85 12.67 40.22
C THR A 366 13.06 11.46 39.34
N TYR A 367 14.15 10.72 39.55
CA TYR A 367 14.50 9.53 38.78
C TYR A 367 14.65 8.33 39.71
N THR A 368 13.78 7.32 39.62
CA THR A 368 13.88 6.16 40.52
C THR A 368 15.10 5.30 40.20
N ALA A 369 15.33 5.00 38.93
CA ALA A 369 16.52 4.29 38.45
C ALA A 369 17.10 5.00 37.23
N LEU A 370 18.31 5.55 37.37
CA LEU A 370 19.07 6.18 36.30
C LEU A 370 20.18 5.24 35.83
N LYS A 371 20.20 4.92 34.54
CA LYS A 371 21.12 3.97 33.92
C LYS A 371 21.72 4.56 32.65
N ALA A 372 23.02 4.82 32.63
CA ALA A 372 23.70 5.36 31.45
C ALA A 372 24.88 4.48 31.06
N ASN A 373 24.94 4.06 29.79
CA ASN A 373 26.08 3.31 29.27
C ASN A 373 27.36 4.17 29.17
N SER A 374 27.21 5.49 29.02
CA SER A 374 28.30 6.46 28.84
C SER A 374 28.09 7.67 29.77
N ASP A 375 28.55 8.84 29.34
CA ASP A 375 28.55 10.08 30.12
C ASP A 375 27.14 10.65 30.37
N VAL A 376 26.94 11.23 31.55
CA VAL A 376 25.71 11.93 31.96
C VAL A 376 26.04 13.35 32.40
N SER A 377 25.33 14.33 31.86
CA SER A 377 25.29 15.70 32.37
C SER A 377 23.96 15.93 33.08
N ILE A 378 24.00 16.33 34.34
CA ILE A 378 22.82 16.56 35.16
C ILE A 378 22.91 17.89 35.89
N LEU A 379 21.82 18.65 35.86
CA LEU A 379 21.69 19.89 36.62
C LEU A 379 21.26 19.60 38.05
N THR A 380 19.98 19.37 38.33
CA THR A 380 19.52 18.89 39.66
C THR A 380 18.48 17.79 39.52
N ALA A 381 18.52 16.81 40.41
CA ALA A 381 17.49 15.79 40.55
C ALA A 381 17.59 15.08 41.90
N THR A 382 16.47 14.48 42.31
CA THR A 382 16.47 13.39 43.30
C THR A 382 16.56 12.07 42.56
N VAL A 383 17.66 11.37 42.74
CA VAL A 383 17.92 10.07 42.09
C VAL A 383 17.81 8.96 43.13
N GLY A 384 17.07 7.92 42.80
CA GLY A 384 17.01 6.68 43.57
C GLY A 384 18.36 5.98 43.54
N GLN A 385 18.57 5.22 42.48
CA GLN A 385 19.82 4.54 42.17
C GLN A 385 20.40 5.04 40.84
N PHE A 386 21.70 5.29 40.80
CA PHE A 386 22.43 5.59 39.56
C PHE A 386 23.50 4.54 39.22
N GLN A 387 23.48 4.08 37.97
CA GLN A 387 24.51 3.22 37.36
C GLN A 387 25.04 3.91 36.09
N GLY A 388 26.31 4.31 36.07
CA GLY A 388 26.93 5.01 34.95
C GLY A 388 28.17 4.29 34.41
N GLY A 389 28.22 4.08 33.09
CA GLY A 389 29.38 3.55 32.39
C GLY A 389 30.43 4.61 32.01
N GLY A 390 30.11 5.90 32.15
CA GLY A 390 31.01 7.02 31.88
C GLY A 390 31.18 7.98 33.06
N ASN A 391 31.50 9.23 32.74
CA ASN A 391 31.63 10.34 33.67
C ASN A 391 30.27 10.92 34.05
N LEU A 392 30.20 11.54 35.23
CA LEU A 392 29.06 12.33 35.69
C LEU A 392 29.45 13.81 35.74
N SER A 393 28.78 14.64 34.96
CA SER A 393 28.99 16.09 34.92
C SER A 393 27.88 16.82 35.67
N VAL A 394 28.25 17.63 36.66
CA VAL A 394 27.32 18.38 37.54
C VAL A 394 27.68 19.86 37.59
N THR A 395 26.82 20.69 38.22
CA THR A 395 27.18 22.07 38.55
C THR A 395 27.57 22.21 40.01
N GLN A 396 28.50 23.11 40.32
CA GLN A 396 29.07 23.26 41.67
C GLN A 396 28.02 23.62 42.75
N TYR A 397 27.00 24.40 42.38
CA TYR A 397 26.01 24.95 43.31
C TYR A 397 24.67 24.23 43.29
N ASN A 398 24.49 23.31 42.35
CA ASN A 398 23.25 22.62 42.05
C ASN A 398 23.63 21.20 41.64
N THR A 399 23.76 20.30 42.62
CA THR A 399 24.15 18.90 42.41
C THR A 399 22.96 17.96 42.60
N PRO A 400 22.96 16.78 41.96
CA PRO A 400 21.95 15.76 42.22
C PRO A 400 22.13 15.15 43.62
N SER A 401 21.04 14.63 44.18
CA SER A 401 21.06 13.81 45.39
C SER A 401 20.79 12.35 45.02
N PHE A 402 21.49 11.42 45.68
CA PHE A 402 21.30 9.98 45.51
C PHE A 402 20.75 9.40 46.81
N THR A 403 19.58 8.76 46.76
CA THR A 403 18.92 8.18 47.93
C THR A 403 19.34 6.74 48.21
N ALA A 404 19.96 6.06 47.24
CA ALA A 404 20.54 4.73 47.37
C ALA A 404 21.97 4.67 46.81
N ALA A 405 22.70 3.60 47.17
CA ALA A 405 24.05 3.35 46.70
C ALA A 405 24.12 3.35 45.17
N SER A 406 25.00 4.20 44.63
CA SER A 406 25.15 4.51 43.22
C SER A 406 26.62 4.39 42.80
N GLN A 407 26.85 4.09 41.53
CA GLN A 407 28.19 3.82 41.02
C GLN A 407 28.40 4.35 39.60
N ILE A 408 29.61 4.85 39.33
CA ILE A 408 30.06 5.20 37.99
C ILE A 408 31.43 4.58 37.68
N ALA A 409 31.66 4.25 36.41
CA ALA A 409 32.95 3.79 35.93
C ALA A 409 33.94 4.94 35.70
N GLY A 410 33.43 6.14 35.39
CA GLY A 410 34.23 7.34 35.18
C GLY A 410 34.41 8.20 36.43
N LYS A 411 34.58 9.50 36.21
CA LYS A 411 34.84 10.53 37.23
C LYS A 411 33.68 11.51 37.36
N LEU A 412 33.62 12.19 38.51
CA LEU A 412 32.78 13.35 38.73
C LEU A 412 33.45 14.63 38.18
N LEU A 413 32.76 15.34 37.29
CA LEU A 413 33.24 16.54 36.59
C LEU A 413 32.27 17.71 36.78
N ASN A 414 32.76 18.92 36.57
CA ASN A 414 31.91 20.09 36.32
C ASN A 414 31.36 20.03 34.88
N GLN A 415 30.23 20.69 34.61
CA GLN A 415 29.64 20.73 33.25
C GLN A 415 30.57 21.30 32.16
N ASN A 416 31.59 22.08 32.53
CA ASN A 416 32.63 22.56 31.60
C ASN A 416 33.76 21.53 31.35
N GLY A 417 33.63 20.30 31.86
CA GLY A 417 34.59 19.21 31.70
C GLY A 417 35.77 19.22 32.68
N THR A 418 35.88 20.24 33.54
CA THR A 418 36.94 20.28 34.57
C THR A 418 36.64 19.36 35.74
N ALA A 419 37.66 18.97 36.51
CA ALA A 419 37.47 18.15 37.71
C ALA A 419 36.56 18.85 38.73
N TYR A 420 35.61 18.12 39.30
CA TYR A 420 34.74 18.64 40.35
C TYR A 420 35.51 18.78 41.68
N THR A 421 35.49 19.97 42.28
CA THR A 421 36.20 20.29 43.53
C THR A 421 35.27 20.60 44.71
N GLY A 422 33.95 20.41 44.53
CA GLY A 422 32.96 20.61 45.59
C GLY A 422 32.89 19.44 46.58
N ALA A 423 31.88 19.47 47.45
CA ALA A 423 31.65 18.42 48.43
C ALA A 423 31.32 17.08 47.76
N ALA A 424 31.85 15.98 48.28
CA ALA A 424 31.56 14.65 47.77
C ALA A 424 30.06 14.37 47.77
N LEU A 425 29.55 13.82 46.65
CA LEU A 425 28.15 13.44 46.55
C LEU A 425 27.90 12.17 47.37
N ALA A 426 27.00 12.26 48.35
CA ALA A 426 26.63 11.11 49.17
C ALA A 426 26.09 9.96 48.31
N ASN A 427 26.38 8.73 48.72
CA ASN A 427 26.00 7.48 48.05
C ASN A 427 26.57 7.26 46.63
N LEU A 428 27.51 8.09 46.15
CA LEU A 428 28.14 7.90 44.84
C LEU A 428 29.57 7.34 44.97
N THR A 429 29.78 6.16 44.40
CA THR A 429 31.12 5.55 44.23
C THR A 429 31.63 5.76 42.80
N GLN A 430 32.89 6.16 42.64
CA GLN A 430 33.52 6.46 41.34
C GLN A 430 34.56 5.40 40.97
N ASN A 431 34.97 5.35 39.69
CA ASN A 431 35.98 4.44 39.15
C ASN A 431 35.65 2.93 39.33
N VAL A 432 34.38 2.56 39.27
CA VAL A 432 33.93 1.15 39.36
C VAL A 432 33.86 0.54 37.96
N ALA A 433 34.83 -0.29 37.58
CA ALA A 433 35.00 -0.80 36.21
C ALA A 433 33.75 -1.53 35.64
N THR A 434 32.94 -2.16 36.49
CA THR A 434 31.73 -2.90 36.11
C THR A 434 30.43 -2.11 36.30
N ALA A 435 30.52 -0.79 36.48
CA ALA A 435 29.34 0.04 36.76
C ALA A 435 28.42 0.27 35.55
N SER A 436 28.90 0.02 34.32
CA SER A 436 28.07 0.23 33.13
C SER A 436 26.84 -0.68 33.15
N PRO A 437 25.62 -0.12 33.06
CA PRO A 437 24.39 -0.91 32.95
C PRO A 437 24.16 -1.44 31.53
N GLY A 438 25.00 -1.08 30.54
CA GLY A 438 24.76 -1.38 29.14
C GLY A 438 23.61 -0.56 28.55
N LEU A 439 22.95 -1.08 27.51
CA LEU A 439 21.89 -0.39 26.76
C LEU A 439 20.56 -1.18 26.76
N PRO A 440 19.41 -0.50 26.74
CA PRO A 440 18.09 -1.17 26.81
C PRO A 440 17.73 -1.93 25.52
N GLY A 441 18.30 -1.54 24.38
CA GLY A 441 17.84 -1.97 23.06
C GLY A 441 16.90 -0.96 22.43
N VAL A 442 16.79 -1.00 21.10
CA VAL A 442 15.85 -0.16 20.34
C VAL A 442 14.62 -1.01 20.02
N PRO A 443 13.40 -0.53 20.31
CA PRO A 443 12.19 -1.23 19.93
C PRO A 443 12.12 -1.45 18.41
N TYR A 444 11.57 -2.59 18.01
CA TYR A 444 11.33 -2.89 16.60
C TYR A 444 9.85 -2.73 16.26
N CYS A 445 9.55 -2.01 15.19
CA CYS A 445 8.20 -1.81 14.71
C CYS A 445 7.98 -2.66 13.46
N ASN A 446 7.46 -3.89 13.61
CA ASN A 446 7.19 -4.74 12.45
C ASN A 446 5.97 -4.22 11.68
N ILE A 447 6.15 -3.85 10.42
CA ILE A 447 5.08 -3.44 9.54
C ILE A 447 5.34 -4.07 8.17
N THR A 448 4.56 -5.09 7.85
CA THR A 448 4.53 -5.71 6.52
C THR A 448 3.35 -5.14 5.75
N THR A 449 3.61 -4.50 4.62
CA THR A 449 2.55 -3.96 3.74
C THR A 449 2.34 -4.92 2.58
N VAL A 450 1.11 -5.39 2.40
CA VAL A 450 0.70 -6.14 1.21
C VAL A 450 0.01 -5.17 0.27
N ALA A 451 0.44 -5.13 -0.99
CA ALA A 451 -0.20 -4.29 -2.01
C ALA A 451 -1.68 -4.67 -2.15
N VAL A 452 -2.53 -3.66 -2.24
CA VAL A 452 -3.98 -3.80 -2.40
C VAL A 452 -4.30 -3.92 -3.89
N ASP A 453 -4.91 -5.04 -4.27
CA ASP A 453 -5.50 -5.22 -5.57
C ASP A 453 -6.86 -5.89 -5.44
N VAL A 454 -7.92 -5.14 -5.69
CA VAL A 454 -9.29 -5.65 -5.65
C VAL A 454 -9.67 -6.44 -6.91
N THR A 455 -8.87 -6.42 -7.97
CA THR A 455 -9.20 -7.04 -9.26
C THR A 455 -9.51 -8.54 -9.11
N PRO A 456 -8.69 -9.34 -8.38
CA PRO A 456 -8.97 -10.76 -8.16
C PRO A 456 -10.26 -11.02 -7.38
N LEU A 457 -10.69 -10.06 -6.55
CA LEU A 457 -11.88 -10.17 -5.71
C LEU A 457 -13.19 -10.01 -6.49
N LYS A 458 -13.14 -9.57 -7.75
CA LYS A 458 -14.32 -9.43 -8.63
C LYS A 458 -15.14 -10.72 -8.75
N SER A 459 -14.48 -11.87 -8.75
CA SER A 459 -15.14 -13.20 -8.82
C SER A 459 -15.91 -13.58 -7.55
N GLN A 460 -15.53 -13.00 -6.41
CA GLN A 460 -16.16 -13.24 -5.11
C GLN A 460 -17.29 -12.23 -4.83
N ALA A 461 -17.38 -11.15 -5.61
CA ALA A 461 -18.40 -10.13 -5.47
C ALA A 461 -19.80 -10.67 -5.78
N ASN A 462 -20.84 -9.99 -5.28
CA ASN A 462 -22.24 -10.29 -5.59
C ASN A 462 -22.80 -9.38 -6.67
N TYR A 463 -22.35 -8.13 -6.67
CA TYR A 463 -22.78 -7.08 -7.60
C TYR A 463 -21.55 -6.40 -8.18
N VAL A 464 -21.37 -6.50 -9.49
CA VAL A 464 -20.21 -6.00 -10.21
C VAL A 464 -20.65 -4.86 -11.11
N PHE A 465 -20.20 -3.65 -10.79
CA PHE A 465 -20.43 -2.42 -11.52
C PHE A 465 -19.23 -2.13 -12.42
N ASP A 466 -19.45 -2.19 -13.73
CA ASP A 466 -18.40 -2.06 -14.75
C ASP A 466 -18.85 -1.14 -15.90
N PHE A 467 -17.91 -0.73 -16.74
CA PHE A 467 -18.19 0.05 -17.95
C PHE A 467 -17.83 -0.76 -19.20
N VAL A 468 -18.80 -0.90 -20.10
CA VAL A 468 -18.55 -1.40 -21.47
C VAL A 468 -18.55 -0.18 -22.39
N GLY A 469 -17.36 0.31 -22.73
CA GLY A 469 -17.22 1.64 -23.32
C GLY A 469 -17.65 2.72 -22.32
N ASN A 470 -18.67 3.51 -22.67
CA ASN A 470 -19.26 4.52 -21.78
C ASN A 470 -20.55 4.04 -21.09
N THR A 471 -20.97 2.80 -21.33
CA THR A 471 -22.25 2.29 -20.80
C THR A 471 -22.06 1.69 -19.41
N PRO A 472 -22.79 2.16 -18.39
CA PRO A 472 -22.75 1.57 -17.06
C PRO A 472 -23.48 0.22 -17.06
N MET A 473 -22.77 -0.83 -16.67
CA MET A 473 -23.26 -2.20 -16.63
C MET A 473 -23.24 -2.76 -15.20
N LEU A 474 -24.26 -3.54 -14.87
CA LEU A 474 -24.31 -4.34 -13.65
C LEU A 474 -24.33 -5.83 -14.00
N THR A 475 -23.44 -6.60 -13.38
CA THR A 475 -23.50 -8.06 -13.36
C THR A 475 -23.83 -8.53 -11.94
N ILE A 476 -24.83 -9.40 -11.82
CA ILE A 476 -25.25 -10.02 -10.56
C ILE A 476 -24.71 -11.45 -10.55
N GLN A 477 -24.15 -11.91 -9.45
CA GLN A 477 -23.65 -13.27 -9.33
C GLN A 477 -23.72 -13.73 -7.87
N ASN A 478 -23.84 -15.05 -7.63
CA ASN A 478 -23.94 -15.59 -6.28
C ASN A 478 -25.08 -14.98 -5.45
N VAL A 479 -26.25 -14.69 -6.06
CA VAL A 479 -27.41 -14.12 -5.36
C VAL A 479 -28.66 -14.97 -5.63
N LYS A 480 -29.44 -15.19 -4.58
CA LYS A 480 -30.77 -15.80 -4.66
C LYS A 480 -31.82 -14.91 -4.01
N THR A 481 -33.07 -15.04 -4.46
CA THR A 481 -34.23 -14.42 -3.80
C THR A 481 -34.53 -15.13 -2.48
N ALA A 482 -35.37 -14.55 -1.62
CA ALA A 482 -35.82 -15.17 -0.38
C ALA A 482 -36.36 -16.61 -0.59
N ALA A 483 -37.05 -16.86 -1.71
CA ALA A 483 -37.59 -18.16 -2.11
C ALA A 483 -36.54 -19.17 -2.63
N GLY A 484 -35.27 -18.77 -2.73
CA GLY A 484 -34.18 -19.62 -3.21
C GLY A 484 -33.98 -19.62 -4.73
N THR A 485 -34.74 -18.82 -5.47
CA THR A 485 -34.59 -18.66 -6.93
C THR A 485 -33.31 -17.90 -7.24
N ALA A 486 -32.47 -18.42 -8.14
CA ALA A 486 -31.29 -17.71 -8.60
C ALA A 486 -31.67 -16.40 -9.31
N VAL A 487 -30.99 -15.31 -8.98
CA VAL A 487 -31.17 -14.03 -9.67
C VAL A 487 -30.43 -14.09 -11.01
N PRO A 488 -31.04 -13.70 -12.14
CA PRO A 488 -30.34 -13.70 -13.43
C PRO A 488 -29.12 -12.79 -13.41
N ALA A 489 -28.05 -13.22 -14.09
CA ALA A 489 -26.74 -12.59 -13.91
C ALA A 489 -26.57 -11.23 -14.63
N GLY A 490 -27.39 -10.94 -15.65
CA GLY A 490 -27.18 -9.80 -16.54
C GLY A 490 -26.22 -10.15 -17.71
N PRO A 491 -25.50 -9.17 -18.29
CA PRO A 491 -25.31 -7.80 -17.80
C PRO A 491 -26.55 -6.91 -18.01
N TYR A 492 -26.85 -6.09 -17.01
CA TYR A 492 -27.91 -5.08 -17.06
C TYR A 492 -27.33 -3.72 -17.41
N ASN A 493 -27.81 -3.11 -18.49
CA ASN A 493 -27.46 -1.74 -18.84
C ASN A 493 -28.22 -0.79 -17.91
N LEU A 494 -27.53 -0.19 -16.94
CA LEU A 494 -28.14 0.66 -15.92
C LEU A 494 -28.63 2.01 -16.48
N ALA A 495 -28.16 2.43 -17.65
CA ALA A 495 -28.63 3.66 -18.30
C ALA A 495 -30.04 3.51 -18.90
N THR A 496 -30.41 2.29 -19.28
CA THR A 496 -31.70 2.01 -19.96
C THR A 496 -32.61 1.07 -19.20
N THR A 497 -32.08 0.28 -18.26
CA THR A 497 -32.83 -0.72 -17.49
C THR A 497 -33.16 -0.17 -16.11
N ASP A 498 -34.44 -0.12 -15.77
CA ASP A 498 -34.87 0.25 -14.42
C ASP A 498 -34.72 -0.94 -13.45
N MET A 499 -33.70 -0.86 -12.61
CA MET A 499 -33.33 -1.82 -11.56
C MET A 499 -33.86 -1.41 -10.17
N ARG A 500 -34.77 -0.44 -10.07
CA ARG A 500 -35.43 -0.09 -8.79
C ARG A 500 -36.14 -1.31 -8.18
N THR A 501 -36.75 -2.13 -9.03
CA THR A 501 -37.32 -3.42 -8.65
C THR A 501 -36.74 -4.54 -9.50
N LEU A 502 -36.50 -5.69 -8.89
CA LEU A 502 -36.09 -6.91 -9.59
C LEU A 502 -36.93 -8.07 -9.05
N LEU A 503 -37.51 -8.90 -9.93
CA LEU A 503 -38.35 -10.04 -9.52
C LEU A 503 -39.45 -9.67 -8.50
N GLY A 504 -40.04 -8.48 -8.64
CA GLY A 504 -41.12 -7.98 -7.78
C GLY A 504 -40.69 -7.41 -6.42
N ALA A 505 -39.39 -7.33 -6.12
CA ALA A 505 -38.87 -6.76 -4.87
C ALA A 505 -37.97 -5.55 -5.11
N ASN A 506 -37.90 -4.64 -4.13
CA ASN A 506 -36.99 -3.49 -4.17
C ASN A 506 -35.54 -3.96 -4.24
N PHE A 507 -34.76 -3.40 -5.17
CA PHE A 507 -33.40 -3.84 -5.46
C PHE A 507 -32.39 -2.68 -5.39
N LEU A 508 -32.27 -1.86 -6.44
CA LEU A 508 -31.31 -0.75 -6.50
C LEU A 508 -32.02 0.60 -6.67
N ILE A 509 -32.47 1.18 -5.55
CA ILE A 509 -33.23 2.44 -5.56
C ILE A 509 -32.35 3.58 -5.05
N CYS A 510 -32.11 4.58 -5.90
CA CYS A 510 -31.35 5.79 -5.60
C CYS A 510 -32.15 7.05 -5.99
N ASN A 511 -31.51 8.20 -5.82
CA ASN A 511 -32.05 9.53 -6.08
C ASN A 511 -33.40 9.74 -5.39
N TYR A 512 -33.46 9.38 -4.10
CA TYR A 512 -34.65 9.52 -3.26
C TYR A 512 -35.89 8.74 -3.77
N GLY A 513 -35.68 7.69 -4.58
CA GLY A 513 -36.74 6.87 -5.17
C GLY A 513 -36.96 7.08 -6.67
N ASN A 514 -36.35 8.11 -7.23
CA ASN A 514 -36.66 8.56 -8.58
C ASN A 514 -35.97 7.71 -9.66
N THR A 515 -34.81 7.11 -9.36
CA THR A 515 -34.02 6.38 -10.36
C THR A 515 -33.35 5.14 -9.80
N SER A 516 -32.85 4.30 -10.69
CA SER A 516 -31.94 3.22 -10.34
C SER A 516 -30.57 3.75 -9.95
N CYS A 517 -29.89 3.06 -9.02
CA CYS A 517 -28.51 3.40 -8.68
C CYS A 517 -27.57 3.20 -9.89
N GLY A 518 -26.69 4.17 -10.14
CA GLY A 518 -25.69 4.10 -11.22
C GLY A 518 -26.21 4.36 -12.63
N SER A 519 -27.47 4.79 -12.79
CA SER A 519 -28.05 5.02 -14.13
C SER A 519 -27.39 6.14 -14.93
N SER A 520 -26.76 7.11 -14.24
CA SER A 520 -26.04 8.24 -14.84
C SER A 520 -24.52 8.13 -14.73
N ALA A 521 -24.00 6.96 -14.34
CA ALA A 521 -22.57 6.76 -14.17
C ALA A 521 -21.85 6.74 -15.52
N THR A 522 -20.66 7.35 -15.56
CA THR A 522 -19.75 7.29 -16.72
C THR A 522 -18.33 6.98 -16.23
N PRO A 523 -17.42 6.53 -17.11
CA PRO A 523 -16.02 6.32 -16.73
C PRO A 523 -15.35 7.59 -16.15
N SER A 524 -15.82 8.79 -16.54
CA SER A 524 -15.28 10.06 -16.06
C SER A 524 -15.87 10.52 -14.72
N SER A 525 -17.17 10.34 -14.50
CA SER A 525 -17.83 10.72 -13.24
C SER A 525 -17.72 9.65 -12.16
N GLY A 526 -17.44 8.40 -12.55
CA GLY A 526 -17.48 7.24 -11.68
C GLY A 526 -18.92 6.87 -11.32
N TRP A 527 -19.06 6.17 -10.19
CA TRP A 527 -20.32 5.72 -9.63
C TRP A 527 -20.74 6.67 -8.51
N THR A 528 -21.90 7.32 -8.65
CA THR A 528 -22.44 8.20 -7.59
C THR A 528 -23.82 7.72 -7.19
N PHE A 529 -23.93 7.24 -5.95
CA PHE A 529 -25.17 6.73 -5.38
C PHE A 529 -25.70 7.73 -4.36
N THR A 530 -26.54 8.65 -4.85
CA THR A 530 -27.20 9.66 -4.01
C THR A 530 -28.54 9.15 -3.50
N GLY A 531 -28.87 9.39 -2.22
CA GLY A 531 -30.20 9.15 -1.66
C GLY A 531 -30.66 7.69 -1.77
N ILE A 532 -29.83 6.75 -1.30
CA ILE A 532 -30.06 5.30 -1.38
C ILE A 532 -31.30 4.92 -0.56
N LYS A 533 -32.32 4.33 -1.17
CA LYS A 533 -33.52 3.80 -0.51
C LYS A 533 -33.59 2.27 -0.46
N ALA A 534 -32.90 1.61 -1.38
CA ALA A 534 -32.74 0.16 -1.37
C ALA A 534 -31.38 -0.20 -1.99
N MET A 535 -30.65 -1.05 -1.27
CA MET A 535 -29.40 -1.65 -1.69
C MET A 535 -29.41 -3.09 -1.18
N PRO A 536 -29.24 -4.11 -2.04
CA PRO A 536 -29.26 -5.48 -1.59
C PRO A 536 -27.96 -5.81 -0.82
N PRO A 537 -28.01 -6.70 0.18
CA PRO A 537 -26.84 -7.00 0.99
C PRO A 537 -25.83 -7.86 0.21
N GLY A 538 -24.54 -7.72 0.55
CA GLY A 538 -23.45 -8.48 -0.06
C GLY A 538 -22.28 -7.63 -0.53
N VAL A 539 -21.42 -8.19 -1.36
CA VAL A 539 -20.18 -7.55 -1.82
C VAL A 539 -20.44 -6.77 -3.11
N LEU A 540 -20.14 -5.47 -3.08
CA LEU A 540 -20.20 -4.55 -4.21
C LEU A 540 -18.79 -4.34 -4.76
N TRP A 541 -18.58 -4.58 -6.06
CA TRP A 541 -17.31 -4.32 -6.74
C TRP A 541 -17.50 -3.27 -7.83
N PHE A 542 -16.62 -2.26 -7.85
CA PHE A 542 -16.70 -1.12 -8.76
C PHE A 542 -15.41 -0.98 -9.60
N ASN A 543 -15.58 -0.86 -10.91
CA ASN A 543 -14.55 -0.32 -11.80
C ASN A 543 -14.67 1.21 -11.83
N GLY A 544 -13.74 1.92 -11.19
CA GLY A 544 -13.73 3.37 -11.06
C GLY A 544 -14.18 3.87 -9.69
N ASN A 545 -14.16 5.20 -9.52
CA ASN A 545 -14.48 5.85 -8.25
C ASN A 545 -15.92 5.59 -7.82
N ILE A 546 -16.17 5.49 -6.51
CA ILE A 546 -17.51 5.35 -5.95
C ILE A 546 -17.76 6.42 -4.90
N THR A 547 -18.90 7.10 -5.00
CA THR A 547 -19.41 8.06 -4.03
C THR A 547 -20.73 7.55 -3.45
N LEU A 548 -20.79 7.37 -2.13
CA LEU A 548 -22.02 7.13 -1.38
C LEU A 548 -22.48 8.45 -0.78
N ASP A 549 -23.59 8.98 -1.31
CA ASP A 549 -24.08 10.31 -0.99
C ASP A 549 -25.49 10.27 -0.39
N GLY A 550 -25.52 9.90 0.89
CA GLY A 550 -26.74 9.83 1.67
C GLY A 550 -27.63 8.62 1.40
N VAL A 551 -28.32 8.26 2.47
CA VAL A 551 -29.19 7.10 2.59
C VAL A 551 -30.51 7.56 3.19
N GLN A 552 -31.62 7.03 2.69
CA GLN A 552 -32.95 7.41 3.10
C GLN A 552 -33.80 6.17 3.36
N SER A 553 -34.56 6.15 4.44
CA SER A 553 -35.48 5.05 4.78
C SER A 553 -34.80 3.69 5.09
N LEU A 554 -33.46 3.65 5.17
CA LEU A 554 -32.71 2.50 5.67
C LEU A 554 -32.13 2.83 7.06
N THR A 555 -31.90 1.81 7.88
CA THR A 555 -31.23 1.95 9.18
C THR A 555 -29.74 1.62 9.13
N ARG A 556 -29.31 0.93 8.06
CA ARG A 556 -27.93 0.52 7.80
C ARG A 556 -27.75 0.12 6.34
N LEU A 557 -26.49 0.09 5.89
CA LEU A 557 -26.06 -0.64 4.71
C LEU A 557 -25.38 -1.94 5.16
N THR A 558 -25.60 -3.06 4.45
CA THR A 558 -24.95 -4.35 4.75
C THR A 558 -24.13 -4.77 3.55
N ASN A 559 -23.01 -4.10 3.34
CA ASN A 559 -22.21 -4.24 2.14
C ASN A 559 -20.70 -4.17 2.42
N THR A 560 -19.95 -4.93 1.64
CA THR A 560 -18.53 -4.69 1.39
C THR A 560 -18.41 -3.83 0.14
N VAL A 561 -17.60 -2.78 0.16
CA VAL A 561 -17.34 -1.92 -1.01
C VAL A 561 -15.91 -2.15 -1.48
N LEU A 562 -15.77 -2.71 -2.68
CA LEU A 562 -14.49 -2.95 -3.36
C LEU A 562 -14.37 -2.02 -4.57
N THR A 563 -13.24 -1.32 -4.73
CA THR A 563 -13.00 -0.48 -5.91
C THR A 563 -11.54 -0.46 -6.33
N ASN A 564 -11.29 -0.47 -7.64
CA ASN A 564 -9.95 -0.28 -8.19
C ASN A 564 -9.50 1.20 -8.21
N ALA A 565 -10.31 2.11 -7.67
CA ALA A 565 -10.04 3.54 -7.57
C ALA A 565 -10.30 4.04 -6.13
N SER A 566 -10.93 5.21 -5.95
CA SER A 566 -11.19 5.82 -4.63
C SER A 566 -12.64 5.70 -4.19
N VAL A 567 -12.85 5.69 -2.87
CA VAL A 567 -14.18 5.76 -2.23
C VAL A 567 -14.41 7.13 -1.62
N THR A 568 -15.59 7.71 -1.81
CA THR A 568 -16.04 8.93 -1.15
C THR A 568 -17.33 8.67 -0.38
N LEU A 569 -17.35 9.04 0.89
CA LEU A 569 -18.49 8.92 1.79
C LEU A 569 -18.87 10.32 2.31
N THR A 570 -20.01 10.86 1.87
CA THR A 570 -20.43 12.24 2.18
C THR A 570 -21.14 12.34 3.54
N SER A 571 -21.31 13.56 4.07
CA SER A 571 -21.84 13.80 5.42
C SER A 571 -23.37 13.87 5.55
N SER A 572 -24.14 13.73 4.46
CA SER A 572 -25.60 13.89 4.48
C SER A 572 -26.33 12.54 4.60
N GLY A 573 -27.41 12.48 5.38
CA GLY A 573 -28.33 11.31 5.40
C GLY A 573 -27.67 9.98 5.74
N MET A 574 -26.75 9.95 6.69
CA MET A 574 -25.83 8.82 6.85
C MET A 574 -26.43 7.71 7.70
N VAL A 575 -26.14 6.47 7.33
CA VAL A 575 -26.40 5.29 8.17
C VAL A 575 -25.11 4.46 8.27
N PRO A 576 -24.93 3.67 9.34
CA PRO A 576 -23.75 2.82 9.45
C PRO A 576 -23.64 1.80 8.30
N LEU A 577 -22.41 1.62 7.80
CA LEU A 577 -22.06 0.58 6.83
C LEU A 577 -21.51 -0.63 7.58
N TYR A 578 -22.20 -1.77 7.46
CA TYR A 578 -21.77 -3.05 8.01
C TYR A 578 -21.23 -3.94 6.90
N SER A 579 -20.01 -4.40 7.06
CA SER A 579 -19.52 -5.56 6.31
C SER A 579 -20.38 -6.80 6.63
N PRO A 580 -20.53 -7.75 5.68
CA PRO A 580 -21.41 -8.91 5.83
C PRO A 580 -21.27 -9.67 7.14
N ASN A 581 -20.04 -9.98 7.57
CA ASN A 581 -19.80 -10.77 8.78
C ASN A 581 -20.03 -9.96 10.07
N PHE A 582 -19.88 -8.63 10.02
CA PHE A 582 -20.20 -7.75 11.15
C PHE A 582 -21.70 -7.49 11.28
N SER A 583 -22.47 -7.63 10.20
CA SER A 583 -23.94 -7.50 10.23
C SER A 583 -24.64 -8.74 10.80
N GLY A 584 -23.99 -9.90 10.69
CA GLY A 584 -24.50 -11.20 11.14
C GLY A 584 -25.55 -11.81 10.20
N TYR A 585 -25.85 -13.09 10.43
CA TYR A 585 -26.69 -13.90 9.55
C TYR A 585 -28.08 -13.29 9.29
N THR A 586 -28.78 -12.83 10.33
CA THR A 586 -30.16 -12.33 10.22
C THR A 586 -30.28 -11.17 9.24
N ASN A 587 -29.34 -10.22 9.30
CA ASN A 587 -29.37 -9.03 8.45
C ASN A 587 -28.81 -9.30 7.04
N LEU A 588 -27.86 -10.23 6.90
CA LEU A 588 -27.26 -10.58 5.62
C LEU A 588 -28.13 -11.52 4.78
N CYS A 589 -28.70 -12.54 5.42
CA CYS A 589 -29.32 -13.70 4.76
C CYS A 589 -30.86 -13.71 4.82
N GLY A 590 -31.45 -12.83 5.65
CA GLY A 590 -32.90 -12.73 5.87
C GLY A 590 -33.67 -11.84 4.88
N GLY A 591 -32.98 -11.11 4.00
CA GLY A 591 -33.60 -10.18 3.06
C GLY A 591 -34.26 -10.81 1.83
N SER A 592 -34.92 -9.96 1.02
CA SER A 592 -35.53 -10.35 -0.27
C SER A 592 -34.51 -10.92 -1.26
N PHE A 593 -33.25 -10.52 -1.12
CA PHE A 593 -32.09 -11.03 -1.84
C PHE A 593 -31.02 -11.38 -0.82
N TYR A 594 -30.30 -12.49 -1.03
CA TYR A 594 -29.18 -12.88 -0.17
C TYR A 594 -27.99 -13.41 -1.00
N PRO A 595 -26.75 -13.12 -0.55
CA PRO A 595 -25.53 -13.60 -1.18
C PRO A 595 -25.28 -15.08 -0.83
N THR A 596 -25.35 -15.97 -1.82
CA THR A 596 -25.26 -17.43 -1.61
C THR A 596 -23.87 -17.90 -1.22
N ASN A 597 -22.83 -17.16 -1.58
CA ASN A 597 -21.45 -17.46 -1.21
C ASN A 597 -21.14 -17.07 0.25
N LEU A 598 -21.91 -16.18 0.87
CA LEU A 598 -21.69 -15.72 2.25
C LEU A 598 -22.70 -16.32 3.25
N CYS A 599 -23.76 -16.94 2.75
CA CYS A 599 -24.86 -17.47 3.57
C CYS A 599 -24.96 -18.98 3.46
N ASN A 600 -24.97 -19.68 4.58
CA ASN A 600 -25.42 -21.06 4.68
C ASN A 600 -26.86 -21.08 5.21
N LYS A 601 -27.84 -20.94 4.31
CA LYS A 601 -29.27 -20.92 4.70
C LYS A 601 -29.76 -22.24 5.31
N THR A 602 -29.20 -23.37 4.89
CA THR A 602 -29.58 -24.68 5.44
C THR A 602 -29.22 -24.80 6.91
N ALA A 603 -28.04 -24.29 7.28
CA ALA A 603 -27.58 -24.29 8.67
C ALA A 603 -28.08 -23.10 9.50
N GLY A 604 -28.59 -22.05 8.85
CA GLY A 604 -28.97 -20.81 9.54
C GLY A 604 -27.77 -19.98 10.00
N THR A 605 -26.61 -20.11 9.32
CA THR A 605 -25.34 -19.49 9.72
C THR A 605 -24.67 -18.78 8.55
N LEU A 606 -23.64 -17.99 8.85
CA LEU A 606 -22.71 -17.50 7.83
C LEU A 606 -21.96 -18.68 7.18
N ALA A 607 -21.50 -18.48 5.95
CA ALA A 607 -20.64 -19.45 5.27
C ALA A 607 -19.31 -19.61 6.03
N THR A 608 -18.81 -20.84 6.14
CA THR A 608 -17.58 -21.18 6.85
C THR A 608 -16.46 -21.48 5.88
N TRP A 609 -15.22 -21.34 6.34
CA TRP A 609 -14.02 -21.76 5.62
C TRP A 609 -13.06 -22.47 6.57
N THR A 610 -11.99 -23.06 6.03
CA THR A 610 -10.99 -23.79 6.82
C THR A 610 -9.61 -23.22 6.51
N ASP A 611 -8.82 -22.97 7.55
CA ASP A 611 -7.47 -22.42 7.42
C ASP A 611 -6.41 -23.50 7.18
N ALA A 612 -5.17 -23.08 6.88
CA ALA A 612 -4.04 -23.98 6.61
C ALA A 612 -3.74 -24.97 7.75
N SER A 613 -4.23 -24.69 8.95
CA SER A 613 -4.10 -25.50 10.15
C SER A 613 -5.28 -26.47 10.35
N ASN A 614 -6.18 -26.58 9.37
CA ASN A 614 -7.44 -27.35 9.42
C ASN A 614 -8.43 -26.86 10.50
N VAL A 615 -8.38 -25.59 10.87
CA VAL A 615 -9.34 -24.96 11.79
C VAL A 615 -10.49 -24.37 10.99
N SER A 616 -11.73 -24.65 11.41
CA SER A 616 -12.92 -24.08 10.78
C SER A 616 -13.25 -22.71 11.36
N HIS A 617 -13.46 -21.74 10.48
CA HIS A 617 -13.77 -20.35 10.80
C HIS A 617 -15.14 -19.96 10.24
N SER A 618 -15.83 -19.05 10.93
CA SER A 618 -17.15 -18.55 10.53
C SER A 618 -17.04 -17.22 9.80
N GLY A 619 -17.72 -17.12 8.65
CA GLY A 619 -17.71 -15.94 7.79
C GLY A 619 -16.50 -15.93 6.87
N LEU A 620 -16.73 -15.86 5.56
CA LEU A 620 -15.64 -15.75 4.59
C LEU A 620 -14.88 -14.44 4.76
N PRO A 621 -13.54 -14.38 4.57
CA PRO A 621 -12.72 -13.19 4.84
C PRO A 621 -13.17 -11.93 4.11
N ILE A 622 -13.68 -12.05 2.87
CA ILE A 622 -14.23 -10.92 2.11
C ILE A 622 -15.40 -10.24 2.84
N GLY A 623 -16.14 -10.98 3.66
CA GLY A 623 -17.24 -10.48 4.49
C GLY A 623 -16.77 -9.70 5.74
N ASN A 624 -15.48 -9.74 6.09
CA ASN A 624 -14.90 -8.95 7.18
C ASN A 624 -14.49 -7.54 6.73
N ILE A 625 -14.59 -7.24 5.44
CA ILE A 625 -14.13 -5.99 4.83
C ILE A 625 -15.33 -5.06 4.68
N ALA A 626 -15.25 -3.86 5.25
CA ALA A 626 -16.23 -2.80 4.97
C ALA A 626 -15.86 -2.09 3.66
N ILE A 627 -14.59 -1.71 3.51
CA ILE A 627 -14.08 -1.00 2.34
C ILE A 627 -12.69 -1.53 1.98
N GLU A 628 -12.48 -1.87 0.72
CA GLU A 628 -11.15 -2.08 0.15
C GLU A 628 -11.02 -1.29 -1.17
N ALA A 629 -9.98 -0.48 -1.26
CA ALA A 629 -9.77 0.42 -2.39
C ALA A 629 -8.31 0.40 -2.83
N ASN A 630 -8.04 0.25 -4.13
CA ASN A 630 -6.66 0.36 -4.65
C ASN A 630 -6.09 1.77 -4.44
N SER A 631 -6.94 2.78 -4.25
CA SER A 631 -6.57 4.16 -3.99
C SER A 631 -7.05 4.60 -2.59
N GLY A 632 -7.61 5.80 -2.43
CA GLY A 632 -7.94 6.36 -1.11
C GLY A 632 -9.40 6.25 -0.67
N LEU A 633 -9.64 6.69 0.57
CA LEU A 633 -10.97 6.91 1.16
C LEU A 633 -11.10 8.37 1.59
N SER A 634 -12.13 9.05 1.09
CA SER A 634 -12.59 10.34 1.63
C SER A 634 -13.86 10.11 2.43
N THR A 635 -13.91 10.52 3.68
CA THR A 635 -15.03 10.22 4.58
C THR A 635 -15.31 11.35 5.56
N SER A 636 -16.58 11.54 5.90
CA SER A 636 -17.01 12.55 6.86
C SER A 636 -18.15 11.99 7.71
N GLY A 637 -17.92 11.72 9.01
CA GLY A 637 -18.95 11.31 9.97
C GLY A 637 -19.41 9.83 9.94
N TRP A 638 -18.88 9.00 9.04
CA TRP A 638 -19.43 7.65 8.82
C TRP A 638 -19.09 6.71 9.97
N THR A 639 -19.97 5.75 10.25
CA THR A 639 -19.64 4.61 11.11
C THR A 639 -19.53 3.35 10.26
N LEU A 640 -18.33 2.75 10.23
CA LEU A 640 -17.99 1.57 9.44
C LEU A 640 -17.78 0.39 10.38
N TYR A 641 -18.52 -0.71 10.20
CA TYR A 641 -18.34 -1.96 10.93
C TYR A 641 -17.67 -2.98 10.01
N GLY A 642 -16.39 -3.24 10.24
CA GLY A 642 -15.54 -4.02 9.36
C GLY A 642 -14.20 -3.37 9.11
N ASN A 643 -13.29 -4.14 8.52
CA ASN A 643 -11.93 -3.68 8.23
C ASN A 643 -11.93 -2.75 7.01
N VAL A 644 -11.05 -1.76 7.03
CA VAL A 644 -10.83 -0.79 5.95
C VAL A 644 -9.40 -0.93 5.44
N ILE A 645 -9.24 -1.22 4.15
CA ILE A 645 -7.93 -1.51 3.54
C ILE A 645 -7.73 -0.62 2.32
N LEU A 646 -6.74 0.25 2.35
CA LEU A 646 -6.54 1.28 1.33
C LEU A 646 -5.14 1.19 0.74
N GLY A 647 -5.06 1.14 -0.58
CA GLY A 647 -3.82 1.29 -1.33
C GLY A 647 -3.25 2.71 -1.21
N GLY A 648 -4.11 3.70 -1.07
CA GLY A 648 -3.78 5.12 -0.89
C GLY A 648 -4.13 5.65 0.50
N LEU A 649 -4.47 6.95 0.55
CA LEU A 649 -4.67 7.70 1.79
C LEU A 649 -6.12 7.65 2.30
N VAL A 650 -6.28 7.82 3.61
CA VAL A 650 -7.58 8.18 4.22
C VAL A 650 -7.61 9.69 4.47
N SER A 651 -8.71 10.34 4.11
CA SER A 651 -8.99 11.75 4.36
C SER A 651 -10.30 11.89 5.12
N THR A 652 -10.25 12.59 6.25
CA THR A 652 -11.43 12.88 7.08
C THR A 652 -11.73 14.36 7.09
N SER A 653 -12.98 14.75 6.85
CA SER A 653 -13.44 16.14 6.92
C SER A 653 -14.74 16.26 7.72
N GLY A 654 -15.04 17.43 8.28
CA GLY A 654 -16.33 17.73 8.93
C GLY A 654 -16.55 17.04 10.28
N ALA A 655 -16.87 15.75 10.28
CA ALA A 655 -17.25 14.98 11.47
C ALA A 655 -16.44 13.67 11.59
N THR A 656 -16.38 13.13 12.81
CA THR A 656 -15.55 11.97 13.15
C THR A 656 -16.02 10.72 12.43
N THR A 657 -15.12 10.12 11.65
CA THR A 657 -15.36 8.79 11.10
C THR A 657 -15.01 7.74 12.15
N ASN A 658 -15.96 6.86 12.44
CA ASN A 658 -15.83 5.78 13.40
C ASN A 658 -15.65 4.45 12.66
N ILE A 659 -14.56 3.74 12.90
CA ILE A 659 -14.27 2.43 12.34
C ILE A 659 -14.29 1.40 13.47
N LYS A 660 -15.26 0.50 13.43
CA LYS A 660 -15.39 -0.68 14.30
C LYS A 660 -14.74 -1.87 13.61
N GLY A 661 -13.41 -1.84 13.54
CA GLY A 661 -12.57 -2.72 12.72
C GLY A 661 -11.17 -2.13 12.56
N ALA A 662 -10.25 -2.87 11.94
CA ALA A 662 -8.91 -2.37 11.69
C ALA A 662 -8.84 -1.49 10.43
N LEU A 663 -7.84 -0.59 10.38
CA LEU A 663 -7.58 0.26 9.21
C LEU A 663 -6.13 0.10 8.73
N SER A 664 -5.94 -0.11 7.43
CA SER A 664 -4.63 -0.12 6.75
C SER A 664 -4.62 0.89 5.61
N THR A 665 -3.55 1.66 5.48
CA THR A 665 -3.44 2.70 4.43
C THR A 665 -2.03 2.78 3.81
N GLY A 666 -1.96 3.25 2.57
CA GLY A 666 -0.71 3.41 1.82
C GLY A 666 -0.14 2.09 1.28
N ASN A 667 -0.96 1.05 1.19
CA ASN A 667 -0.50 -0.29 0.80
C ASN A 667 0.05 -0.36 -0.64
N ASN A 668 -0.35 0.54 -1.54
CA ASN A 668 0.11 0.62 -2.94
C ASN A 668 1.20 1.68 -3.17
N GLY A 669 1.62 2.38 -2.12
CA GLY A 669 2.67 3.38 -2.19
C GLY A 669 2.76 4.19 -0.91
N THR A 670 4.00 4.47 -0.48
CA THR A 670 4.25 5.28 0.71
C THR A 670 3.62 6.65 0.56
N SER A 671 2.66 6.98 1.42
CA SER A 671 1.90 8.23 1.31
C SER A 671 1.66 8.83 2.70
N PRO A 672 1.84 10.14 2.89
CA PRO A 672 1.59 10.78 4.18
C PRO A 672 0.08 10.92 4.43
N THR A 673 -0.42 10.35 5.51
CA THR A 673 -1.81 10.53 5.94
C THR A 673 -1.89 11.73 6.89
N THR A 674 -2.83 12.64 6.63
CA THR A 674 -3.14 13.74 7.54
C THR A 674 -4.58 13.62 8.03
N ILE A 675 -4.76 13.55 9.36
CA ILE A 675 -6.07 13.63 9.99
C ILE A 675 -6.21 15.03 10.59
N SER A 676 -7.25 15.74 10.15
CA SER A 676 -7.57 17.12 10.52
C SER A 676 -8.94 17.21 11.22
N GLN A 677 -9.62 18.36 11.19
CA GLN A 677 -10.79 18.70 12.02
C GLN A 677 -11.93 17.66 12.06
N GLY A 678 -12.09 16.80 11.05
CA GLY A 678 -13.07 15.70 11.11
C GLY A 678 -12.76 14.67 12.20
N GLY A 679 -11.49 14.32 12.39
CA GLY A 679 -11.06 13.28 13.32
C GLY A 679 -11.37 11.85 12.84
N ILE A 680 -10.74 10.88 13.50
CA ILE A 680 -10.95 9.45 13.25
C ILE A 680 -10.95 8.69 14.58
N ALA A 681 -11.90 7.78 14.74
CA ALA A 681 -11.99 6.90 15.89
C ALA A 681 -11.96 5.44 15.41
N ILE A 682 -11.00 4.67 15.89
CA ILE A 682 -10.83 3.25 15.59
C ILE A 682 -11.04 2.47 16.87
N ASP A 683 -11.96 1.52 16.82
CA ASP A 683 -12.31 0.68 17.96
C ASP A 683 -12.34 -0.77 17.53
N VAL A 684 -11.40 -1.55 18.05
CA VAL A 684 -11.26 -2.98 17.78
C VAL A 684 -11.76 -3.85 18.93
N SER A 685 -12.42 -3.26 19.94
CA SER A 685 -12.89 -3.95 21.16
C SER A 685 -13.82 -5.12 20.91
N SER A 686 -14.61 -5.03 19.84
CA SER A 686 -15.65 -6.00 19.48
C SER A 686 -15.24 -6.88 18.30
N VAL A 687 -14.00 -6.77 17.82
CA VAL A 687 -13.49 -7.56 16.70
C VAL A 687 -13.05 -8.94 17.22
N THR A 688 -13.71 -9.97 16.72
CA THR A 688 -13.35 -11.37 16.99
C THR A 688 -12.10 -11.79 16.20
N ALA A 689 -11.44 -12.88 16.61
CA ALA A 689 -10.27 -13.40 15.91
C ALA A 689 -10.56 -13.69 14.41
N ASP A 690 -11.69 -14.32 14.10
CA ASP A 690 -12.11 -14.59 12.72
C ASP A 690 -12.33 -13.30 11.90
N GLN A 691 -12.77 -12.22 12.54
CA GLN A 691 -12.99 -10.92 11.90
C GLN A 691 -11.69 -10.16 11.61
N THR A 692 -10.55 -10.57 12.17
CA THR A 692 -9.23 -9.99 11.84
C THR A 692 -8.66 -10.50 10.53
N VAL A 693 -9.23 -11.59 9.98
CA VAL A 693 -8.76 -12.23 8.75
C VAL A 693 -9.38 -11.54 7.55
N THR A 694 -8.57 -10.91 6.70
CA THR A 694 -9.04 -10.15 5.53
C THR A 694 -8.71 -10.82 4.20
N THR A 695 -7.85 -11.83 4.22
CA THR A 695 -7.53 -12.67 3.07
C THR A 695 -7.61 -14.12 3.50
N GLN A 696 -8.15 -15.00 2.64
CA GLN A 696 -8.20 -16.42 2.94
C GLN A 696 -6.78 -17.01 2.83
N PRO A 697 -6.17 -17.53 3.91
CA PRO A 697 -5.00 -18.38 3.77
C PRO A 697 -5.44 -19.64 3.00
N THR A 698 -4.82 -19.90 1.86
CA THR A 698 -5.24 -20.97 0.97
C THR A 698 -4.85 -22.33 1.54
N THR A 699 -5.81 -23.07 2.10
CA THR A 699 -5.74 -24.53 2.15
C THR A 699 -5.94 -25.08 0.76
N GLY A 700 -4.83 -25.45 0.13
CA GLY A 700 -4.85 -26.11 -1.18
C GLY A 700 -4.68 -25.13 -2.33
N SER A 701 -3.57 -25.32 -3.06
CA SER A 701 -3.39 -25.01 -4.49
C SER A 701 -4.28 -23.88 -5.03
N GLY A 702 -3.99 -22.65 -4.62
CA GLY A 702 -4.78 -21.48 -5.05
C GLY A 702 -4.11 -20.15 -4.75
N GLY A 703 -2.78 -20.10 -4.76
CA GLY A 703 -2.09 -18.81 -4.75
C GLY A 703 -2.24 -18.13 -6.11
N GLY A 704 -2.45 -16.81 -6.11
CA GLY A 704 -2.53 -16.02 -7.33
C GLY A 704 -1.29 -16.24 -8.19
N ALA A 705 -1.44 -17.07 -9.22
CA ALA A 705 -0.47 -17.17 -10.28
C ALA A 705 -0.49 -15.84 -11.04
N VAL A 706 0.68 -15.24 -11.28
CA VAL A 706 0.79 -14.38 -12.45
C VAL A 706 0.51 -15.29 -13.63
N GLN A 707 -0.67 -15.14 -14.24
CA GLN A 707 -1.02 -15.96 -15.40
C GLN A 707 0.06 -15.73 -16.45
N ALA A 708 0.46 -16.82 -17.11
CA ALA A 708 1.39 -16.73 -18.21
C ALA A 708 0.89 -15.66 -19.20
N SER A 709 1.75 -14.76 -19.66
CA SER A 709 1.32 -13.63 -20.50
C SER A 709 2.21 -13.50 -21.73
N THR A 710 1.58 -13.25 -22.87
CA THR A 710 2.23 -12.99 -24.15
C THR A 710 1.87 -11.58 -24.60
N LYS A 711 2.88 -10.70 -24.71
CA LYS A 711 2.72 -9.31 -25.11
C LYS A 711 3.56 -8.99 -26.34
N VAL A 712 3.04 -8.15 -27.23
CA VAL A 712 3.86 -7.58 -28.31
C VAL A 712 4.80 -6.54 -27.71
N ARG A 713 6.10 -6.70 -27.91
CA ARG A 713 7.13 -5.80 -27.38
C ARG A 713 7.46 -4.68 -28.35
N TRP A 714 7.61 -5.01 -29.63
CA TRP A 714 7.80 -4.05 -30.72
C TRP A 714 7.51 -4.71 -32.07
N ILE A 715 7.25 -3.86 -33.07
CA ILE A 715 6.93 -4.25 -34.45
C ILE A 715 7.75 -3.38 -35.38
N ARG A 716 8.26 -3.96 -36.48
CA ARG A 716 8.79 -3.18 -37.61
C ARG A 716 8.23 -3.70 -38.92
N ALA A 717 8.04 -2.79 -39.87
CA ALA A 717 7.85 -3.16 -41.27
C ALA A 717 9.13 -3.86 -41.75
N PHE A 718 8.96 -4.99 -42.46
CA PHE A 718 10.06 -5.76 -43.00
C PHE A 718 10.37 -5.33 -44.43
#